data_AF-A0A094ABX4-F1
#
_entry.id   AF-A0A094ABX4-F1
#
_cell.length_a   1.000
_cell.length_b   1.000
_cell.length_c   1.000
_cell.angle_alpha   90.00
_cell.angle_beta   90.00
_cell.angle_gamma   90.00
#
_symmetry.space_group_name_H-M   'P 1'
#
loop_
_entity.id
_entity.type
_entity.pdbx_description
1 polymer ?
#
loop_
_entity_poly.entity_id
_entity_poly.type
_entity_poly.pdbx_seq_one_letter_code
_entity_poly.pdbx_strand_id
1 'polypeptide(L)'
;MVFLHFAGFRALSFFFFLSLILQSDALPRRGRKRPNNNTGNTAGATTGNTAGLAAAGGGTISQATDGSTILDKTVNINGLAIRYKISAPASLFTTSSGVPGGAATAATAGQNGLNVLLHGDGGQSFTDFPNQAVQGGLMGVVVLAPDENLFWGGGSGLDRTDGVEHSAAVNTLIQEQLPQDVAFDPASVFFTGVSGGALMLSGFFMPAFGAAYKTGVMLNCGALAPQVAVVDAATLASSTRIHFQSTQNELALLQPAIPEAVAAYESLAADAGLGAAEVGALQTVDASPAGGHCEFDEQGFVSGVQLMADSFADVMLGGGSGQLISCRHLATAFKLERIRKVVRIIDNIAVPILPNLSQPQVSDDLSPKVARATCARLYPTLSQADSKPLVWLHAEGDKKKARCCPLLAAGHFQLISLEGAHDHSRNMASPNRLHSPPLSSTRNWAIDDPSTPRNFFFILFGITRDVTGTFAVMETKNSLEVTHGDEKHAVVAAETKPISFEEDRPFPTEEEFATLPRVPGRIPWTAWTVAVVEFAERFSYYGTTAVFVNFIQKDLPPGSSTGAGFLQKPGSGALGMGQRASTGLTTFNNFWSYITPLMGAYVADQYFGRYLTIQYAICFALVGHVILIMSAIPPVIVHPNAAIAVFSVGLVIMGLGTGGFKSNISPLIAEQYKQDKAYVRVNKKGKKEIVDPATTTGRIYLYFYLLINIGSLTGSIAMVYSEHYVGFWLSFLLPTIVFCLCPTILFYFKSDYNLSPPTGSVMAKAYKLVRLACKNKWSWNYKTTRKNFSDPDFWNNVKPSNIPASARPAWMTFDDEWVDEVRRGLLACKVFLWYPLYWLAYNQMTGNLVSQANTMQLGGVPNDIISNLNPIFIIITVPIMDYFVYPGLRNMGINFSPIKKITVGFFLASMAMVSACVTQHFIYKMSVCGDNINALAKAGRKDCNAPFTVWVQVIPYGLIGLSEVMASITKLEYAYTKAPKNMRSSIQAFALLTNAISSALGQALTALSEDPLLVYNYGTVSVIAALGGVGFWMTFRNADKDEDKLNNLDASKFEGRGTSDEESAVINGVDRVDDKGEEKWVDVKTAEKTAL
;
A
#
# COMPACT_ATOMS: atom_id res chain seq x y z
N MET A 1 33.17 -11.58 -10.01
CA MET A 1 33.86 -10.96 -8.84
C MET A 1 33.47 -9.50 -8.59
N VAL A 2 33.36 -8.62 -9.60
CA VAL A 2 33.08 -7.17 -9.44
C VAL A 2 31.90 -6.85 -8.47
N PHE A 3 30.82 -7.64 -8.48
CA PHE A 3 29.66 -7.46 -7.60
C PHE A 3 29.94 -7.46 -6.08
N LEU A 4 31.08 -7.96 -5.60
CA LEU A 4 31.42 -8.08 -4.16
C LEU A 4 31.81 -6.75 -3.48
N HIS A 5 31.82 -5.62 -4.21
CA HIS A 5 32.19 -4.31 -3.65
C HIS A 5 31.01 -3.37 -3.35
N PHE A 6 29.77 -3.72 -3.70
CA PHE A 6 28.61 -2.90 -3.34
C PHE A 6 28.39 -2.89 -1.81
N ALA A 7 28.27 -1.69 -1.24
CA ALA A 7 27.97 -1.49 0.18
C ALA A 7 26.66 -2.18 0.59
N GLY A 8 25.64 -2.15 -0.27
CA GLY A 8 24.38 -2.88 -0.09
C GLY A 8 24.57 -4.39 0.04
N PHE A 9 25.44 -5.03 -0.76
CA PHE A 9 25.71 -6.46 -0.65
C PHE A 9 26.44 -6.82 0.65
N ARG A 10 27.38 -5.97 1.10
CA ARG A 10 28.04 -6.12 2.40
C ARG A 10 27.06 -5.94 3.56
N ALA A 11 26.15 -4.96 3.47
CA ALA A 11 25.07 -4.76 4.44
C ALA A 11 24.14 -5.98 4.49
N LEU A 12 23.60 -6.44 3.36
CA LEU A 12 22.71 -7.61 3.28
C LEU A 12 23.39 -8.91 3.77
N SER A 13 24.66 -9.13 3.43
CA SER A 13 25.44 -10.27 3.95
C SER A 13 25.65 -10.19 5.46
N PHE A 14 25.84 -8.97 6.00
CA PHE A 14 25.92 -8.74 7.44
C PHE A 14 24.57 -8.92 8.13
N PHE A 15 23.46 -8.46 7.52
CA PHE A 15 22.09 -8.72 7.99
C PHE A 15 21.77 -10.22 8.04
N PHE A 16 22.23 -11.01 7.06
CA PHE A 16 22.16 -12.48 7.08
C PHE A 16 22.94 -13.08 8.25
N PHE A 17 24.22 -12.75 8.41
CA PHE A 17 25.05 -13.23 9.53
C PHE A 17 24.54 -12.81 10.91
N LEU A 18 23.95 -11.62 11.00
CA LEU A 18 23.41 -11.07 12.25
C LEU A 18 22.11 -11.78 12.67
N SER A 19 21.18 -11.99 11.73
CA SER A 19 19.89 -12.64 12.02
C SER A 19 20.04 -14.11 12.42
N LEU A 20 21.15 -14.76 12.06
CA LEU A 20 21.56 -16.07 12.59
C LEU A 20 21.99 -16.03 14.08
N ILE A 21 22.47 -14.90 14.58
CA ILE A 21 23.16 -14.79 15.88
C ILE A 21 22.31 -14.09 16.95
N LEU A 22 21.52 -13.06 16.59
CA LEU A 22 20.71 -12.32 17.54
C LEU A 22 19.52 -13.13 18.07
N GLN A 23 19.33 -13.12 19.39
CA GLN A 23 18.02 -13.38 19.97
C GLN A 23 17.17 -12.11 19.88
N SER A 24 16.50 -11.95 18.75
CA SER A 24 15.35 -11.06 18.58
C SER A 24 14.14 -11.57 19.37
N ASP A 25 14.30 -11.73 20.68
CA ASP A 25 13.17 -11.92 21.59
C ASP A 25 12.35 -10.62 21.66
N ALA A 26 11.06 -10.80 21.95
CA ALA A 26 10.08 -9.73 21.95
C ALA A 26 10.36 -8.67 23.04
N LEU A 27 9.56 -7.59 22.99
CA LEU A 27 9.75 -6.37 23.78
C LEU A 27 10.09 -6.63 25.27
N PRO A 28 11.02 -5.86 25.86
CA PRO A 28 11.35 -6.00 27.27
C PRO A 28 10.09 -5.79 28.12
N ARG A 29 9.73 -6.81 28.92
CA ARG A 29 8.50 -6.78 29.72
C ARG A 29 8.61 -5.71 30.80
N ARG A 30 7.93 -4.58 30.60
CA ARG A 30 7.76 -3.52 31.61
C ARG A 30 7.30 -4.18 32.93
N GLY A 31 8.14 -4.11 33.96
CA GLY A 31 8.01 -4.96 35.13
C GLY A 31 6.72 -4.69 35.90
N ARG A 32 5.81 -5.67 35.96
CA ARG A 32 4.59 -5.61 36.78
C ARG A 32 4.98 -5.46 38.25
N LYS A 33 5.02 -4.23 38.76
CA LYS A 33 5.18 -3.95 40.19
C LYS A 33 4.11 -4.75 40.95
N ARG A 34 4.54 -5.66 41.82
CA ARG A 34 3.62 -6.27 42.79
C ARG A 34 3.15 -5.17 43.75
N PRO A 35 1.85 -5.08 44.07
CA PRO A 35 1.43 -4.31 45.25
C PRO A 35 2.03 -5.01 46.47
N ASN A 36 2.85 -4.28 47.23
CA ASN A 36 3.49 -4.83 48.43
C ASN A 36 2.63 -4.48 49.63
N ASN A 37 1.72 -5.38 50.02
CA ASN A 37 0.93 -5.21 51.23
C ASN A 37 1.84 -5.09 52.45
N ASN A 38 1.83 -3.92 53.10
CA ASN A 38 2.29 -3.80 54.47
C ASN A 38 1.46 -2.72 55.18
N THR A 39 0.39 -3.15 55.86
CA THR A 39 -0.42 -2.31 56.74
C THR A 39 0.35 -2.06 58.04
N GLY A 40 0.73 -0.81 58.30
CA GLY A 40 1.45 -0.40 59.49
C GLY A 40 1.03 0.99 59.96
N ASN A 41 0.43 1.07 61.15
CA ASN A 41 0.01 2.33 61.77
C ASN A 41 1.19 3.22 62.15
N THR A 42 1.07 4.52 61.87
CA THR A 42 1.24 5.56 62.89
C THR A 42 0.43 6.79 62.48
N ALA A 43 -0.53 7.20 63.31
CA ALA A 43 -1.10 8.54 63.25
C ALA A 43 -0.23 9.50 64.07
N GLY A 44 0.00 10.71 63.56
CA GLY A 44 0.83 11.72 64.23
C GLY A 44 0.58 13.08 63.60
N ALA A 45 -0.37 13.83 64.16
CA ALA A 45 -0.72 15.17 63.68
C ALA A 45 0.07 16.23 64.46
N THR A 46 0.76 17.11 63.73
CA THR A 46 1.21 18.43 64.23
C THR A 46 1.11 19.44 63.11
N THR A 47 0.45 20.56 63.39
CA THR A 47 0.31 21.72 62.51
C THR A 47 1.67 22.40 62.28
N GLY A 48 1.99 22.73 61.02
CA GLY A 48 3.12 23.57 60.63
C GLY A 48 2.64 24.73 59.76
N ASN A 49 3.15 25.94 60.01
CA ASN A 49 2.59 27.18 59.47
C ASN A 49 2.70 27.30 57.94
N THR A 50 1.66 27.90 57.34
CA THR A 50 1.73 28.58 56.05
C THR A 50 2.59 29.85 56.15
N ALA A 51 3.86 29.79 55.75
CA ALA A 51 4.62 30.94 55.21
C ALA A 51 6.04 30.55 54.74
N GLY A 52 6.38 30.89 53.48
CA GLY A 52 7.77 31.06 53.02
C GLY A 52 8.29 30.04 52.00
N LEU A 53 8.81 30.57 50.88
CA LEU A 53 9.73 29.93 49.91
C LEU A 53 9.16 28.68 49.20
N ALA A 54 8.65 28.71 47.97
CA ALA A 54 8.98 29.51 46.78
C ALA A 54 10.41 29.28 46.22
N ALA A 55 10.57 29.43 44.90
CA ALA A 55 11.77 29.17 44.08
C ALA A 55 12.15 27.69 43.82
N ALA A 56 11.38 27.02 42.97
CA ALA A 56 11.83 25.88 42.14
C ALA A 56 11.46 26.05 40.64
N GLY A 57 11.20 27.30 40.21
CA GLY A 57 10.71 27.65 38.88
C GLY A 57 11.81 27.78 37.83
N GLY A 58 12.50 26.69 37.51
CA GLY A 58 13.45 26.64 36.40
C GLY A 58 12.75 26.45 35.05
N GLY A 59 12.24 27.54 34.47
CA GLY A 59 11.72 27.51 33.09
C GLY A 59 12.84 27.22 32.08
N THR A 60 12.52 26.51 31.00
CA THR A 60 13.47 26.29 29.90
C THR A 60 13.37 27.44 28.92
N ILE A 61 14.52 27.98 28.50
CA ILE A 61 14.59 29.19 27.67
C ILE A 61 15.18 28.86 26.31
N SER A 62 14.55 29.36 25.24
CA SER A 62 15.01 29.26 23.85
C SER A 62 14.71 30.55 23.07
N GLN A 63 15.04 30.59 21.78
CA GLN A 63 14.62 31.69 20.89
C GLN A 63 13.51 31.23 19.95
N ALA A 64 12.68 32.18 19.52
CA ALA A 64 11.67 32.00 18.47
C ALA A 64 12.22 32.32 17.08
N THR A 65 11.44 32.01 16.05
CA THR A 65 11.75 32.26 14.63
C THR A 65 11.99 33.74 14.28
N ASP A 66 11.45 34.69 15.04
CA ASP A 66 11.64 36.14 14.88
C ASP A 66 12.79 36.71 15.74
N GLY A 67 13.50 35.86 16.49
CA GLY A 67 14.55 36.26 17.43
C GLY A 67 14.05 36.72 18.80
N SER A 68 12.74 36.70 19.05
CA SER A 68 12.18 36.88 20.40
C SER A 68 12.52 35.69 21.31
N THR A 69 12.29 35.83 22.61
CA THR A 69 12.69 34.84 23.62
C THR A 69 11.49 34.00 24.07
N ILE A 70 11.67 32.68 24.08
CA ILE A 70 10.68 31.71 24.53
C ILE A 70 11.00 31.27 25.96
N LEU A 71 9.98 31.27 26.82
CA LEU A 71 9.99 30.70 28.17
C LEU A 71 8.98 29.54 28.23
N ASP A 72 9.47 28.30 28.36
CA ASP A 72 8.67 27.09 28.59
C ASP A 72 8.64 26.76 30.10
N LYS A 73 7.44 26.77 30.70
CA LYS A 73 7.26 26.70 32.15
C LYS A 73 6.03 25.87 32.52
N THR A 74 6.10 25.20 33.67
CA THR A 74 4.98 24.43 34.26
C THR A 74 4.67 24.96 35.66
N VAL A 75 3.39 25.10 35.98
CA VAL A 75 2.87 25.62 37.25
C VAL A 75 1.67 24.79 37.71
N ASN A 76 1.38 24.81 39.00
CA ASN A 76 0.15 24.22 39.52
C ASN A 76 -0.89 25.34 39.72
N ILE A 77 -1.99 25.29 38.97
CA ILE A 77 -3.10 26.25 39.02
C ILE A 77 -4.39 25.46 39.30
N ASN A 78 -5.14 25.87 40.32
CA ASN A 78 -6.41 25.25 40.74
C ASN A 78 -6.33 23.73 41.05
N GLY A 79 -5.12 23.17 41.19
CA GLY A 79 -4.85 21.74 41.36
C GLY A 79 -4.26 21.06 40.13
N LEU A 80 -4.39 21.67 38.96
CA LEU A 80 -3.94 21.16 37.66
C LEU A 80 -2.51 21.63 37.32
N ALA A 81 -1.70 20.73 36.74
CA ALA A 81 -0.34 21.01 36.30
C ALA A 81 -0.33 21.65 34.90
N ILE A 82 -0.57 22.95 34.83
CA ILE A 82 -0.61 23.72 33.58
C ILE A 82 0.81 23.97 33.07
N ARG A 83 1.12 23.49 31.85
CA ARG A 83 2.35 23.82 31.13
C ARG A 83 2.04 24.80 30.00
N TYR A 84 2.87 25.84 29.87
CA TYR A 84 2.72 26.89 28.88
C TYR A 84 4.08 27.34 28.33
N LYS A 85 4.06 27.93 27.13
CA LYS A 85 5.17 28.69 26.58
C LYS A 85 4.72 30.13 26.35
N ILE A 86 5.58 31.10 26.67
CA ILE A 86 5.46 32.51 26.26
C ILE A 86 6.57 32.81 25.26
N SER A 87 6.27 33.55 24.19
CA SER A 87 7.26 34.10 23.25
C SER A 87 7.13 35.61 23.20
N ALA A 88 8.17 36.32 23.65
CA ALA A 88 8.16 37.77 23.82
C ALA A 88 9.56 38.40 23.67
N PRO A 89 9.65 39.71 23.37
CA PRO A 89 10.91 40.45 23.46
C PRO A 89 11.52 40.33 24.87
N ALA A 90 12.83 40.04 24.95
CA ALA A 90 13.49 39.73 26.23
C ALA A 90 13.26 40.78 27.33
N SER A 91 13.17 42.07 26.96
CA SER A 91 12.93 43.19 27.88
C SER A 91 11.54 43.21 28.52
N LEU A 92 10.52 42.59 27.91
CA LEU A 92 9.15 42.52 28.44
C LEU A 92 8.97 41.40 29.46
N PHE A 93 9.91 40.44 29.54
CA PHE A 93 9.92 39.48 30.64
C PHE A 93 10.29 40.17 31.96
N THR A 94 9.73 39.66 33.05
CA THR A 94 10.03 40.12 34.41
C THR A 94 11.37 39.56 34.90
N THR A 95 11.97 40.19 35.91
CA THR A 95 13.13 39.63 36.60
C THR A 95 12.81 38.31 37.33
N SER A 96 11.55 38.10 37.73
CA SER A 96 11.05 36.86 38.36
C SER A 96 10.84 35.69 37.40
N SER A 97 10.76 35.94 36.08
CA SER A 97 10.62 34.90 35.05
C SER A 97 11.86 34.01 34.88
N GLY A 98 13.04 34.52 35.28
CA GLY A 98 14.34 33.90 35.02
C GLY A 98 14.95 34.21 33.64
N VAL A 99 14.27 34.96 32.77
CA VAL A 99 14.75 35.27 31.41
C VAL A 99 15.91 36.28 31.42
N PRO A 100 17.08 35.96 30.81
CA PRO A 100 18.17 36.91 30.65
C PRO A 100 17.76 38.13 29.84
N GLY A 101 17.96 39.33 30.40
CA GLY A 101 17.52 40.59 29.81
C GLY A 101 16.11 41.03 30.24
N GLY A 102 15.38 40.21 31.01
CA GLY A 102 14.11 40.57 31.63
C GLY A 102 14.26 41.78 32.55
N ALA A 103 13.55 42.86 32.24
CA ALA A 103 13.62 44.14 32.94
C ALA A 103 12.25 44.70 33.34
N ALA A 104 11.16 44.00 32.99
CA ALA A 104 9.81 44.44 33.31
C ALA A 104 9.46 44.24 34.80
N THR A 105 8.60 45.10 35.32
CA THR A 105 8.01 44.95 36.65
C THR A 105 6.80 44.02 36.56
N ALA A 106 6.73 43.02 37.45
CA ALA A 106 5.59 42.11 37.52
C ALA A 106 4.26 42.86 37.79
N ALA A 107 3.16 42.32 37.28
CA ALA A 107 1.81 42.89 37.34
C ALA A 107 1.69 44.35 36.83
N THR A 108 2.61 44.80 35.97
CA THR A 108 2.56 46.11 35.29
C THR A 108 2.10 45.92 33.85
N ALA A 109 1.16 46.76 33.39
CA ALA A 109 0.66 46.69 32.02
C ALA A 109 1.78 47.00 30.99
N GLY A 110 1.97 46.08 30.05
CA GLY A 110 2.87 46.23 28.91
C GLY A 110 2.25 47.00 27.74
N GLN A 111 3.02 47.21 26.67
CA GLN A 111 2.53 47.82 25.42
C GLN A 111 2.00 46.79 24.40
N ASN A 112 2.34 45.51 24.59
CA ASN A 112 1.96 44.41 23.72
C ASN A 112 0.82 43.60 24.34
N GLY A 113 -0.13 43.16 23.52
CA GLY A 113 -1.16 42.20 23.92
C GLY A 113 -0.66 40.75 23.89
N LEU A 114 -1.57 39.80 24.09
CA LEU A 114 -1.31 38.36 23.95
C LEU A 114 -2.17 37.74 22.85
N ASN A 115 -1.66 36.70 22.18
CA ASN A 115 -2.49 35.68 21.53
C ASN A 115 -2.28 34.35 22.26
N VAL A 116 -3.29 33.92 23.03
CA VAL A 116 -3.28 32.70 23.83
C VAL A 116 -3.84 31.54 23.02
N LEU A 117 -2.95 30.66 22.56
CA LEU A 117 -3.30 29.48 21.80
C LEU A 117 -3.57 28.29 22.74
N LEU A 118 -4.79 27.78 22.74
CA LEU A 118 -5.11 26.48 23.33
C LEU A 118 -4.87 25.40 22.27
N HIS A 119 -3.89 24.54 22.51
CA HIS A 119 -3.44 23.55 21.53
C HIS A 119 -4.56 22.58 21.11
N GLY A 120 -4.46 21.98 19.91
CA GLY A 120 -5.37 20.90 19.51
C GLY A 120 -5.10 19.59 20.23
N ASP A 121 -6.16 18.86 20.58
CA ASP A 121 -6.13 17.56 21.29
C ASP A 121 -4.98 16.67 20.78
N GLY A 122 -4.17 16.14 21.70
CA GLY A 122 -2.94 15.40 21.36
C GLY A 122 -1.64 16.21 21.26
N GLY A 123 -1.67 17.52 21.58
CA GLY A 123 -0.45 18.28 21.97
C GLY A 123 0.40 18.87 20.84
N GLN A 124 0.08 18.64 19.57
CA GLN A 124 0.95 18.99 18.44
C GLN A 124 1.24 20.51 18.37
N SER A 125 0.21 21.36 18.45
CA SER A 125 0.38 22.83 18.39
C SER A 125 1.21 23.41 19.55
N PHE A 126 1.27 22.74 20.71
CA PHE A 126 2.15 23.13 21.81
C PHE A 126 3.61 22.80 21.52
N THR A 127 3.88 21.73 20.75
CA THR A 127 5.22 21.37 20.31
C THR A 127 5.73 22.38 19.28
N ASP A 128 4.93 22.62 18.24
CA ASP A 128 5.30 23.47 17.09
C ASP A 128 5.28 24.97 17.42
N PHE A 129 4.42 25.39 18.37
CA PHE A 129 4.22 26.77 18.81
C PHE A 129 4.03 27.74 17.62
N PRO A 130 2.94 27.60 16.84
CA PRO A 130 2.81 28.28 15.55
C PRO A 130 2.66 29.80 15.68
N ASN A 131 2.08 30.28 16.80
CA ASN A 131 1.93 31.69 17.14
C ASN A 131 3.15 32.29 17.89
N GLN A 132 4.35 31.70 17.78
CA GLN A 132 5.54 32.17 18.51
C GLN A 132 6.08 33.54 18.06
N ALA A 133 5.77 33.98 16.84
CA ALA A 133 6.23 35.27 16.32
C ALA A 133 5.36 36.43 16.84
N VAL A 134 5.99 37.57 17.16
CA VAL A 134 5.28 38.76 17.66
C VAL A 134 4.61 39.50 16.49
N GLN A 135 3.30 39.26 16.30
CA GLN A 135 2.54 39.77 15.16
C GLN A 135 1.43 40.74 15.58
N GLY A 136 1.24 41.83 14.83
CA GLY A 136 0.15 42.80 15.09
C GLY A 136 0.18 43.49 16.46
N GLY A 137 1.31 43.43 17.18
CA GLY A 137 1.44 43.89 18.57
C GLY A 137 1.12 42.84 19.62
N LEU A 138 0.73 41.62 19.24
CA LEU A 138 0.45 40.50 20.14
C LEU A 138 1.68 39.60 20.31
N MET A 139 1.92 39.16 21.55
CA MET A 139 2.95 38.18 21.91
C MET A 139 2.36 36.76 21.91
N GLY A 140 3.18 35.77 21.52
CA GLY A 140 2.76 34.38 21.46
C GLY A 140 2.63 33.74 22.84
N VAL A 141 1.51 33.10 23.13
CA VAL A 141 1.38 32.16 24.25
C VAL A 141 0.78 30.86 23.72
N VAL A 142 1.31 29.71 24.10
CA VAL A 142 0.64 28.42 23.88
C VAL A 142 0.56 27.62 25.17
N VAL A 143 -0.63 27.11 25.47
CA VAL A 143 -0.93 26.34 26.67
C VAL A 143 -1.15 24.87 26.29
N LEU A 144 -0.63 23.96 27.11
CA LEU A 144 -0.88 22.51 27.03
C LEU A 144 -2.03 22.13 27.99
N ALA A 145 -2.93 21.25 27.55
CA ALA A 145 -4.01 20.73 28.38
C ALA A 145 -3.45 19.93 29.57
N PRO A 146 -4.05 20.07 30.77
CA PRO A 146 -3.60 19.37 31.98
C PRO A 146 -4.07 17.90 32.09
N ASP A 147 -4.94 17.42 31.19
CA ASP A 147 -5.37 16.02 31.13
C ASP A 147 -4.23 15.09 30.65
N GLU A 148 -4.17 13.86 31.19
CA GLU A 148 -3.12 12.88 30.84
C GLU A 148 -3.17 12.43 29.36
N ASN A 149 -4.32 12.56 28.69
CA ASN A 149 -4.50 12.25 27.26
C ASN A 149 -4.31 13.48 26.36
N LEU A 150 -4.02 14.65 26.95
CA LEU A 150 -3.93 15.95 26.31
C LEU A 150 -5.23 16.40 25.62
N PHE A 151 -6.38 16.15 26.26
CA PHE A 151 -7.70 16.62 25.80
C PHE A 151 -8.17 17.87 26.57
N TRP A 152 -8.56 18.91 25.83
CA TRP A 152 -9.08 20.13 26.46
C TRP A 152 -10.49 19.94 27.00
N GLY A 153 -10.66 20.09 28.32
CA GLY A 153 -11.92 19.81 29.00
C GLY A 153 -12.20 18.32 29.16
N GLY A 154 -11.19 17.45 29.06
CA GLY A 154 -11.34 16.01 29.23
C GLY A 154 -12.29 15.36 28.22
N GLY A 155 -12.91 14.26 28.63
CA GLY A 155 -13.89 13.51 27.85
C GLY A 155 -13.36 13.00 26.49
N SER A 156 -14.20 13.04 25.45
CA SER A 156 -13.79 12.74 24.07
C SER A 156 -14.79 13.26 23.04
N GLY A 157 -14.30 13.73 21.89
CA GLY A 157 -15.15 14.28 20.83
C GLY A 157 -15.80 15.61 21.27
N LEU A 158 -17.13 15.65 21.31
CA LEU A 158 -17.89 16.82 21.80
C LEU A 158 -18.17 16.77 23.31
N ASP A 159 -18.05 15.60 23.95
CA ASP A 159 -18.28 15.45 25.39
C ASP A 159 -17.01 15.89 26.14
N ARG A 160 -17.12 16.99 26.91
CA ARG A 160 -16.01 17.68 27.58
C ARG A 160 -16.30 17.83 29.06
N THR A 161 -16.19 16.71 29.77
CA THR A 161 -16.51 16.51 31.20
C THR A 161 -15.92 17.56 32.13
N ASP A 162 -14.71 18.02 31.84
CA ASP A 162 -13.87 18.84 32.72
C ASP A 162 -13.68 20.27 32.14
N GLY A 163 -14.47 20.63 31.12
CA GLY A 163 -14.39 21.91 30.41
C GLY A 163 -14.49 23.14 31.31
N VAL A 164 -15.25 23.06 32.40
CA VAL A 164 -15.38 24.12 33.41
C VAL A 164 -14.07 24.32 34.19
N GLU A 165 -13.45 23.23 34.65
CA GLU A 165 -12.23 23.28 35.47
C GLU A 165 -11.03 23.74 34.64
N HIS A 166 -10.88 23.20 33.42
CA HIS A 166 -9.87 23.64 32.46
C HIS A 166 -10.04 25.13 32.11
N SER A 167 -11.27 25.62 31.95
CA SER A 167 -11.54 27.03 31.64
C SER A 167 -11.16 27.95 32.80
N ALA A 168 -11.51 27.58 34.03
CA ALA A 168 -11.10 28.31 35.22
C ALA A 168 -9.57 28.36 35.37
N ALA A 169 -8.87 27.25 35.10
CA ALA A 169 -7.41 27.20 35.15
C ALA A 169 -6.74 28.08 34.07
N VAL A 170 -7.29 28.15 32.85
CA VAL A 170 -6.80 29.08 31.81
C VAL A 170 -7.06 30.54 32.19
N ASN A 171 -8.20 30.86 32.80
CA ASN A 171 -8.49 32.21 33.29
C ASN A 171 -7.51 32.62 34.40
N THR A 172 -7.28 31.77 35.40
CA THR A 172 -6.29 32.00 36.47
C THR A 172 -4.86 32.11 35.92
N LEU A 173 -4.47 31.31 34.91
CA LEU A 173 -3.17 31.45 34.23
C LEU A 173 -2.98 32.86 33.68
N ILE A 174 -3.98 33.39 32.97
CA ILE A 174 -3.92 34.70 32.31
C ILE A 174 -3.96 35.85 33.33
N GLN A 175 -4.85 35.79 34.32
CA GLN A 175 -5.06 36.88 35.28
C GLN A 175 -3.99 36.95 36.37
N GLU A 176 -3.47 35.81 36.83
CA GLU A 176 -2.59 35.75 38.01
C GLU A 176 -1.14 35.37 37.68
N GLN A 177 -0.90 34.41 36.78
CA GLN A 177 0.44 33.85 36.55
C GLN A 177 1.21 34.54 35.42
N LEU A 178 0.60 34.75 34.23
CA LEU A 178 1.30 35.42 33.12
C LEU A 178 1.87 36.80 33.51
N PRO A 179 1.17 37.66 34.29
CA PRO A 179 1.71 38.96 34.71
C PRO A 179 2.92 38.88 35.65
N GLN A 180 3.24 37.70 36.21
CA GLN A 180 4.46 37.48 37.01
C GLN A 180 5.68 37.11 36.14
N ASP A 181 5.45 36.70 34.89
CA ASP A 181 6.48 36.27 33.94
C ASP A 181 6.73 37.29 32.82
N VAL A 182 5.67 37.94 32.31
CA VAL A 182 5.77 38.92 31.21
C VAL A 182 4.82 40.11 31.45
N ALA A 183 5.25 41.31 31.08
CA ALA A 183 4.39 42.50 31.06
C ALA A 183 3.66 42.61 29.72
N PHE A 184 2.33 42.51 29.76
CA PHE A 184 1.43 42.62 28.61
C PHE A 184 0.25 43.56 28.94
N ASP A 185 -0.51 44.00 27.94
CA ASP A 185 -1.74 44.76 28.14
C ASP A 185 -2.90 43.79 28.51
N PRO A 186 -3.42 43.82 29.76
CA PRO A 186 -4.53 42.94 30.15
C PRO A 186 -5.85 43.27 29.45
N ALA A 187 -5.97 44.45 28.83
CA ALA A 187 -7.12 44.80 27.99
C ALA A 187 -7.03 44.26 26.55
N SER A 188 -5.91 43.63 26.17
CA SER A 188 -5.63 43.14 24.81
C SER A 188 -5.14 41.69 24.84
N VAL A 189 -6.05 40.77 25.16
CA VAL A 189 -5.80 39.32 25.22
C VAL A 189 -6.69 38.63 24.20
N PHE A 190 -6.09 38.12 23.14
CA PHE A 190 -6.75 37.36 22.06
C PHE A 190 -6.58 35.86 22.28
N PHE A 191 -7.42 35.05 21.65
CA PHE A 191 -7.44 33.60 21.80
C PHE A 191 -7.40 32.89 20.45
N THR A 192 -6.66 31.78 20.38
CA THR A 192 -6.67 30.85 19.26
C THR A 192 -6.98 29.44 19.76
N GLY A 193 -8.11 28.87 19.38
CA GLY A 193 -8.41 27.46 19.58
C GLY A 193 -8.06 26.66 18.34
N VAL A 194 -7.56 25.44 18.52
CA VAL A 194 -7.47 24.43 17.45
C VAL A 194 -8.20 23.18 17.92
N SER A 195 -9.10 22.61 17.10
CA SER A 195 -9.78 21.33 17.41
C SER A 195 -10.40 21.33 18.81
N GLY A 196 -10.04 20.40 19.71
CA GLY A 196 -10.49 20.39 21.11
C GLY A 196 -10.24 21.66 21.91
N GLY A 197 -9.16 22.40 21.65
CA GLY A 197 -8.92 23.72 22.26
C GLY A 197 -9.96 24.74 21.82
N ALA A 198 -10.47 24.66 20.59
CA ALA A 198 -11.55 25.50 20.09
C ALA A 198 -12.92 25.07 20.65
N LEU A 199 -13.17 23.77 20.81
CA LEU A 199 -14.36 23.24 21.50
C LEU A 199 -14.44 23.73 22.96
N MET A 200 -13.32 23.73 23.68
CA MET A 200 -13.24 24.26 25.05
C MET A 200 -13.45 25.79 25.09
N LEU A 201 -12.82 26.54 24.18
CA LEU A 201 -12.99 28.00 24.12
C LEU A 201 -14.45 28.40 23.89
N SER A 202 -15.09 27.82 22.88
CA SER A 202 -16.46 28.16 22.48
C SER A 202 -17.53 27.58 23.41
N GLY A 203 -17.35 26.34 23.90
CA GLY A 203 -18.32 25.70 24.80
C GLY A 203 -18.28 26.23 26.22
N PHE A 204 -17.11 26.60 26.75
CA PHE A 204 -16.91 26.80 28.19
C PHE A 204 -16.22 28.12 28.56
N PHE A 205 -15.05 28.41 27.98
CA PHE A 205 -14.25 29.56 28.41
C PHE A 205 -14.88 30.91 28.03
N MET A 206 -15.26 31.09 26.76
CA MET A 206 -15.83 32.35 26.28
C MET A 206 -17.21 32.66 26.89
N PRO A 207 -18.13 31.69 27.07
CA PRO A 207 -19.35 31.91 27.84
C PRO A 207 -19.10 32.30 29.31
N ALA A 208 -18.11 31.73 29.99
CA ALA A 208 -17.87 31.98 31.41
C ALA A 208 -17.02 33.23 31.72
N PHE A 209 -16.02 33.54 30.87
CA PHE A 209 -14.98 34.53 31.15
C PHE A 209 -14.77 35.56 30.02
N GLY A 210 -15.35 35.35 28.83
CA GLY A 210 -15.05 36.16 27.65
C GLY A 210 -15.33 37.65 27.81
N ALA A 211 -16.42 38.01 28.50
CA ALA A 211 -16.79 39.41 28.76
C ALA A 211 -15.79 40.19 29.64
N ALA A 212 -14.84 39.51 30.30
CA ALA A 212 -13.76 40.16 31.05
C ALA A 212 -12.64 40.73 30.14
N TYR A 213 -12.64 40.39 28.85
CA TYR A 213 -11.59 40.75 27.90
C TYR A 213 -12.18 41.53 26.70
N LYS A 214 -11.42 42.50 26.17
CA LYS A 214 -11.68 43.07 24.84
C LYS A 214 -10.83 42.28 23.86
N THR A 215 -11.46 41.45 23.04
CA THR A 215 -10.77 40.27 22.50
C THR A 215 -11.25 39.85 21.12
N GLY A 216 -10.41 39.06 20.45
CA GLY A 216 -10.77 38.27 19.28
C GLY A 216 -10.46 36.79 19.54
N VAL A 217 -11.40 35.92 19.19
CA VAL A 217 -11.29 34.46 19.29
C VAL A 217 -11.28 33.85 17.89
N MET A 218 -10.17 33.20 17.54
CA MET A 218 -10.07 32.36 16.36
C MET A 218 -10.37 30.91 16.75
N LEU A 219 -11.42 30.33 16.17
CA LEU A 219 -11.87 28.95 16.40
C LEU A 219 -11.54 28.12 15.16
N ASN A 220 -10.36 27.48 15.16
CA ASN A 220 -9.91 26.67 14.05
C ASN A 220 -10.41 25.23 14.20
N CYS A 221 -11.08 24.72 13.16
CA CYS A 221 -11.47 23.32 12.97
C CYS A 221 -12.11 22.69 14.22
N GLY A 222 -13.00 23.45 14.87
CA GLY A 222 -13.73 23.02 16.06
C GLY A 222 -14.51 24.17 16.67
N ALA A 223 -15.78 23.94 17.00
CA ALA A 223 -16.58 24.85 17.82
C ALA A 223 -17.77 24.08 18.43
N LEU A 224 -18.22 24.54 19.59
CA LEU A 224 -19.30 23.97 20.37
C LEU A 224 -20.20 25.12 20.84
N ALA A 225 -21.53 24.94 20.79
CA ALA A 225 -22.45 25.91 21.37
C ALA A 225 -22.21 26.04 22.89
N PRO A 226 -22.53 27.19 23.53
CA PRO A 226 -22.31 27.40 24.96
C PRO A 226 -22.90 26.28 25.84
N GLN A 227 -22.02 25.56 26.54
CA GLN A 227 -22.35 24.46 27.47
C GLN A 227 -22.56 24.96 28.91
N VAL A 228 -22.20 26.22 29.19
CA VAL A 228 -22.40 26.90 30.47
C VAL A 228 -23.15 28.21 30.26
N ALA A 229 -23.75 28.74 31.33
CA ALA A 229 -24.48 30.00 31.27
C ALA A 229 -23.54 31.16 30.87
N VAL A 230 -23.98 31.96 29.89
CA VAL A 230 -23.21 33.09 29.37
C VAL A 230 -23.20 34.24 30.37
N VAL A 231 -22.01 34.62 30.84
CA VAL A 231 -21.77 35.73 31.74
C VAL A 231 -21.66 37.02 30.93
N ASP A 232 -22.54 37.98 31.23
CA ASP A 232 -22.69 39.26 30.52
C ASP A 232 -22.66 39.12 28.98
N ALA A 233 -23.69 38.45 28.45
CA ALA A 233 -23.87 38.24 27.02
C ALA A 233 -23.87 39.55 26.20
N ALA A 234 -24.32 40.66 26.78
CA ALA A 234 -24.35 41.96 26.10
C ALA A 234 -22.95 42.55 25.92
N THR A 235 -22.11 42.53 26.96
CA THR A 235 -20.69 42.89 26.82
C THR A 235 -19.97 41.89 25.91
N LEU A 236 -20.14 40.57 26.14
CA LEU A 236 -19.50 39.53 25.33
C LEU A 236 -19.75 39.72 23.83
N ALA A 237 -21.02 39.87 23.41
CA ALA A 237 -21.39 39.98 22.01
C ALA A 237 -20.99 41.30 21.34
N SER A 238 -20.80 42.38 22.13
CA SER A 238 -20.41 43.70 21.61
C SER A 238 -18.91 43.99 21.66
N SER A 239 -18.14 43.29 22.50
CA SER A 239 -16.69 43.49 22.67
C SER A 239 -15.80 42.35 22.16
N THR A 240 -16.39 41.25 21.67
CA THR A 240 -15.68 40.07 21.17
C THR A 240 -15.82 39.93 19.67
N ARG A 241 -14.70 39.81 18.94
CA ARG A 241 -14.69 39.29 17.57
C ARG A 241 -14.56 37.76 17.60
N ILE A 242 -15.37 37.03 16.83
CA ILE A 242 -15.25 35.56 16.68
C ILE A 242 -15.02 35.23 15.20
N HIS A 243 -14.04 34.40 14.93
CA HIS A 243 -13.81 33.82 13.60
C HIS A 243 -13.87 32.30 13.69
N PHE A 244 -14.81 31.70 12.95
CA PHE A 244 -14.93 30.26 12.81
C PHE A 244 -14.26 29.83 11.51
N GLN A 245 -13.07 29.23 11.61
CA GLN A 245 -12.39 28.64 10.46
C GLN A 245 -12.67 27.14 10.42
N SER A 246 -13.18 26.66 9.29
CA SER A 246 -13.41 25.25 8.99
C SER A 246 -12.78 24.88 7.64
N THR A 247 -12.75 23.60 7.34
CA THR A 247 -12.58 23.07 5.98
C THR A 247 -13.89 22.50 5.42
N GLN A 248 -13.93 22.19 4.12
CA GLN A 248 -15.08 21.53 3.48
C GLN A 248 -15.17 20.03 3.84
N ASN A 249 -14.06 19.37 4.17
CA ASN A 249 -14.01 17.96 4.57
C ASN A 249 -13.67 17.82 6.05
N GLU A 250 -14.27 18.68 6.87
CA GLU A 250 -14.11 18.71 8.33
C GLU A 250 -14.63 17.41 8.98
N LEU A 251 -14.21 17.14 10.21
CA LEU A 251 -14.71 15.99 11.00
C LEU A 251 -16.26 16.01 11.05
N ALA A 252 -16.94 14.92 10.69
CA ALA A 252 -18.42 14.86 10.70
C ALA A 252 -19.06 15.01 12.09
N LEU A 253 -18.31 14.82 13.20
CA LEU A 253 -18.77 15.22 14.54
C LEU A 253 -18.77 16.75 14.72
N LEU A 254 -17.93 17.47 13.97
CA LEU A 254 -17.86 18.94 13.95
C LEU A 254 -18.76 19.57 12.88
N GLN A 255 -19.06 18.86 11.79
CA GLN A 255 -19.95 19.34 10.71
C GLN A 255 -21.33 19.84 11.19
N PRO A 256 -21.99 19.27 12.23
CA PRO A 256 -23.15 19.89 12.87
C PRO A 256 -22.77 20.88 13.98
N ALA A 257 -21.78 20.55 14.81
CA ALA A 257 -21.44 21.33 16.02
C ALA A 257 -20.91 22.74 15.71
N ILE A 258 -20.16 22.93 14.60
CA ILE A 258 -19.67 24.25 14.19
C ILE A 258 -20.84 25.16 13.75
N PRO A 259 -21.74 24.76 12.82
CA PRO A 259 -22.96 25.53 12.53
C PRO A 259 -23.86 25.78 13.75
N GLU A 260 -24.01 24.81 14.65
CA GLU A 260 -24.78 24.98 15.90
C GLU A 260 -24.13 26.02 16.83
N ALA A 261 -22.79 26.04 16.92
CA ALA A 261 -22.04 27.06 17.66
C ALA A 261 -22.19 28.45 17.03
N VAL A 262 -22.05 28.56 15.70
CA VAL A 262 -22.27 29.81 14.95
C VAL A 262 -23.66 30.37 15.24
N ALA A 263 -24.72 29.56 15.03
CA ALA A 263 -26.09 30.01 15.25
C ALA A 263 -26.38 30.41 16.72
N ALA A 264 -25.75 29.75 17.69
CA ALA A 264 -25.87 30.13 19.10
C ALA A 264 -25.20 31.49 19.39
N TYR A 265 -24.01 31.74 18.84
CA TYR A 265 -23.31 33.02 18.99
C TYR A 265 -23.98 34.16 18.19
N GLU A 266 -24.57 33.89 17.04
CA GLU A 266 -25.40 34.84 16.30
C GLU A 266 -26.66 35.23 17.10
N SER A 267 -27.33 34.25 17.74
CA SER A 267 -28.49 34.51 18.61
C SER A 267 -28.10 35.39 19.79
N LEU A 268 -27.00 35.09 20.49
CA LEU A 268 -26.52 35.91 21.62
C LEU A 268 -26.28 37.37 21.22
N ALA A 269 -25.81 37.63 19.99
CA ALA A 269 -25.62 38.99 19.50
C ALA A 269 -26.94 39.68 19.10
N ALA A 270 -27.88 38.94 18.52
CA ALA A 270 -29.22 39.45 18.24
C ALA A 270 -30.01 39.76 19.52
N ASP A 271 -29.91 38.89 20.54
CA ASP A 271 -30.53 39.07 21.86
C ASP A 271 -29.87 40.23 22.66
N ALA A 272 -28.59 40.51 22.42
CA ALA A 272 -27.88 41.71 22.88
C ALA A 272 -28.25 43.00 22.10
N GLY A 273 -29.06 42.89 21.04
CA GLY A 273 -29.60 44.01 20.27
C GLY A 273 -28.73 44.49 19.10
N LEU A 274 -27.71 43.74 18.68
CA LEU A 274 -26.88 44.08 17.52
C LEU A 274 -27.64 43.82 16.21
N GLY A 275 -27.51 44.74 15.25
CA GLY A 275 -28.03 44.56 13.90
C GLY A 275 -27.18 43.57 13.09
N ALA A 276 -27.78 42.90 12.10
CA ALA A 276 -27.10 41.85 11.32
C ALA A 276 -25.79 42.32 10.63
N ALA A 277 -25.64 43.61 10.34
CA ALA A 277 -24.39 44.18 9.80
C ALA A 277 -23.28 44.34 10.86
N GLU A 278 -23.64 44.52 12.13
CA GLU A 278 -22.73 44.56 13.28
C GLU A 278 -22.34 43.14 13.68
N VAL A 279 -23.31 42.21 13.70
CA VAL A 279 -23.06 40.78 13.88
C VAL A 279 -22.08 40.28 12.81
N GLY A 280 -22.31 40.56 11.52
CA GLY A 280 -21.41 40.16 10.43
C GLY A 280 -20.05 40.87 10.38
N ALA A 281 -19.83 41.89 11.22
CA ALA A 281 -18.52 42.53 11.40
C ALA A 281 -17.73 41.91 12.56
N LEU A 282 -18.44 41.48 13.62
CA LEU A 282 -17.85 40.84 14.80
C LEU A 282 -17.74 39.31 14.67
N GLN A 283 -18.65 38.66 13.95
CA GLN A 283 -18.68 37.21 13.75
C GLN A 283 -18.46 36.90 12.27
N THR A 284 -17.47 36.06 11.98
CA THR A 284 -17.08 35.68 10.62
C THR A 284 -16.87 34.17 10.52
N VAL A 285 -17.21 33.60 9.37
CA VAL A 285 -17.12 32.15 9.12
C VAL A 285 -16.48 31.92 7.76
N ASP A 286 -15.38 31.16 7.73
CA ASP A 286 -14.76 30.69 6.49
C ASP A 286 -14.67 29.16 6.53
N ALA A 287 -15.33 28.52 5.56
CA ALA A 287 -15.26 27.08 5.32
C ALA A 287 -14.86 26.78 3.85
N SER A 288 -14.25 27.75 3.18
CA SER A 288 -13.87 27.67 1.77
C SER A 288 -12.69 26.72 1.46
N PRO A 289 -11.69 26.47 2.33
CA PRO A 289 -10.60 25.54 2.03
C PRO A 289 -11.09 24.09 1.83
N ALA A 290 -10.63 23.45 0.75
CA ALA A 290 -11.06 22.11 0.37
C ALA A 290 -10.25 20.96 1.01
N GLY A 291 -9.45 21.22 2.05
CA GLY A 291 -8.70 20.21 2.80
C GLY A 291 -9.58 19.36 3.73
N GLY A 292 -8.95 18.46 4.49
CA GLY A 292 -9.52 17.79 5.67
C GLY A 292 -9.30 18.57 6.97
N HIS A 293 -9.51 17.92 8.13
CA HIS A 293 -9.42 18.54 9.46
C HIS A 293 -8.18 19.43 9.66
N CYS A 294 -8.41 20.74 9.82
CA CYS A 294 -7.40 21.80 9.96
C CYS A 294 -6.44 22.00 8.76
N GLU A 295 -6.67 21.35 7.62
CA GLU A 295 -5.83 21.47 6.41
C GLU A 295 -6.22 22.71 5.58
N PHE A 296 -6.20 23.89 6.21
CA PHE A 296 -6.68 25.14 5.62
C PHE A 296 -5.86 25.62 4.40
N ASP A 297 -4.69 25.03 4.17
CA ASP A 297 -3.80 25.24 3.03
C ASP A 297 -3.99 24.20 1.89
N GLU A 298 -4.92 23.24 2.07
CA GLU A 298 -5.12 22.05 1.23
C GLU A 298 -3.90 21.09 1.18
N GLN A 299 -2.98 21.13 2.15
CA GLN A 299 -1.78 20.28 2.19
C GLN A 299 -1.57 19.51 3.50
N GLY A 300 -1.95 20.06 4.66
CA GLY A 300 -1.86 19.31 5.91
C GLY A 300 -2.12 20.10 7.20
N PHE A 301 -2.44 19.38 8.28
CA PHE A 301 -2.83 19.95 9.58
C PHE A 301 -1.86 21.01 10.12
N VAL A 302 -0.54 20.71 10.13
CA VAL A 302 0.46 21.60 10.75
C VAL A 302 0.66 22.87 9.94
N SER A 303 0.73 22.77 8.61
CA SER A 303 0.90 23.92 7.71
C SER A 303 -0.38 24.74 7.55
N GLY A 304 -1.56 24.12 7.64
CA GLY A 304 -2.84 24.81 7.78
C GLY A 304 -2.95 25.59 9.09
N VAL A 305 -2.61 24.99 10.23
CA VAL A 305 -2.60 25.70 11.53
C VAL A 305 -1.53 26.80 11.56
N GLN A 306 -0.37 26.60 10.93
CA GLN A 306 0.62 27.68 10.77
C GLN A 306 0.09 28.81 9.88
N LEU A 307 -0.59 28.50 8.77
CA LEU A 307 -1.24 29.49 7.91
C LEU A 307 -2.25 30.34 8.68
N MET A 308 -3.01 29.76 9.62
CA MET A 308 -3.90 30.52 10.51
C MET A 308 -3.16 31.44 11.49
N ALA A 309 -2.04 30.97 12.05
CA ALA A 309 -1.18 31.79 12.92
C ALA A 309 -0.53 32.95 12.14
N ASP A 310 0.00 32.69 10.95
CA ASP A 310 0.62 33.70 10.08
C ASP A 310 -0.41 34.69 9.51
N SER A 311 -1.65 34.25 9.29
CA SER A 311 -2.76 35.09 8.85
C SER A 311 -3.52 35.74 10.01
N PHE A 312 -3.11 35.53 11.27
CA PHE A 312 -3.92 35.90 12.44
C PHE A 312 -4.22 37.40 12.48
N ALA A 313 -3.24 38.24 12.15
CA ALA A 313 -3.42 39.68 12.08
C ALA A 313 -4.47 40.09 11.02
N ASP A 314 -4.36 39.55 9.81
CA ASP A 314 -5.23 39.87 8.66
C ASP A 314 -6.65 39.28 8.76
N VAL A 315 -6.85 38.28 9.63
CA VAL A 315 -8.16 37.70 9.93
C VAL A 315 -8.82 38.38 11.13
N MET A 316 -8.09 38.54 12.26
CA MET A 316 -8.69 38.92 13.55
C MET A 316 -8.61 40.41 13.88
N LEU A 317 -7.57 41.13 13.45
CA LEU A 317 -7.39 42.53 13.85
C LEU A 317 -8.23 43.50 13.00
N GLY A 318 -8.33 44.74 13.46
CA GLY A 318 -9.22 45.76 12.88
C GLY A 318 -8.93 46.03 11.40
N GLY A 319 -9.93 45.83 10.55
CA GLY A 319 -9.81 45.93 9.08
C GLY A 319 -9.59 44.60 8.35
N GLY A 320 -9.30 43.51 9.08
CA GLY A 320 -9.15 42.17 8.53
C GLY A 320 -10.43 41.63 7.90
N SER A 321 -10.31 40.94 6.76
CA SER A 321 -11.44 40.57 5.88
C SER A 321 -12.33 39.44 6.39
N GLY A 322 -11.86 38.65 7.36
CA GLY A 322 -12.53 37.42 7.80
C GLY A 322 -12.50 36.29 6.77
N GLN A 323 -11.66 36.39 5.72
CA GLN A 323 -11.44 35.35 4.71
C GLN A 323 -9.97 34.98 4.62
N LEU A 324 -9.67 33.69 4.45
CA LEU A 324 -8.29 33.24 4.24
C LEU A 324 -7.73 33.69 2.89
N ILE A 325 -6.75 34.59 2.92
CA ILE A 325 -5.92 34.93 1.76
C ILE A 325 -4.85 33.85 1.57
N SER A 326 -5.28 32.61 1.33
CA SER A 326 -4.36 31.54 0.91
C SER A 326 -3.63 31.96 -0.37
N CYS A 327 -2.43 31.40 -0.60
CA CYS A 327 -1.49 31.83 -1.65
C CYS A 327 -2.00 31.63 -3.11
N ARG A 328 -3.28 31.30 -3.27
CA ARG A 328 -4.02 31.29 -4.54
C ARG A 328 -4.34 32.71 -5.04
N HIS A 329 -4.50 33.70 -4.17
CA HIS A 329 -4.99 35.04 -4.56
C HIS A 329 -4.03 35.89 -5.41
N LEU A 330 -2.71 35.82 -5.17
CA LEU A 330 -1.71 36.44 -6.06
C LEU A 330 -1.54 35.68 -7.40
N ALA A 331 -1.96 34.41 -7.47
CA ALA A 331 -1.96 33.62 -8.70
C ALA A 331 -3.20 33.86 -9.59
N THR A 332 -4.29 34.41 -9.05
CA THR A 332 -5.56 34.64 -9.79
C THR A 332 -5.39 35.62 -10.96
N ALA A 333 -4.36 36.47 -10.94
CA ALA A 333 -3.99 37.38 -12.02
C ALA A 333 -3.69 36.66 -13.36
N PHE A 334 -3.38 35.35 -13.35
CA PHE A 334 -2.96 34.60 -14.55
C PHE A 334 -3.90 33.48 -15.01
N LYS A 335 -5.09 33.32 -14.41
CA LYS A 335 -6.00 32.20 -14.75
C LYS A 335 -7.46 32.55 -15.07
N LEU A 336 -7.83 33.83 -15.09
CA LEU A 336 -9.20 34.27 -15.37
C LEU A 336 -9.56 34.45 -16.86
N GLU A 337 -8.63 34.24 -17.80
CA GLU A 337 -8.89 34.43 -19.25
C GLU A 337 -9.31 33.16 -20.01
N ARG A 338 -9.19 31.96 -19.43
CA ARG A 338 -9.41 30.69 -20.17
C ARG A 338 -10.82 30.09 -20.09
N ILE A 339 -11.70 30.54 -19.19
CA ILE A 339 -13.07 30.01 -19.10
C ILE A 339 -14.04 30.75 -20.04
N ARG A 340 -13.81 32.03 -20.35
CA ARG A 340 -14.65 32.81 -21.31
C ARG A 340 -14.45 32.44 -22.79
N LYS A 341 -13.49 31.58 -23.14
CA LYS A 341 -13.20 31.18 -24.53
C LYS A 341 -13.83 29.85 -24.95
N VAL A 342 -14.37 29.04 -24.03
CA VAL A 342 -15.01 27.75 -24.38
C VAL A 342 -16.48 27.92 -24.80
N VAL A 343 -17.21 28.83 -24.15
CA VAL A 343 -18.65 29.11 -24.38
C VAL A 343 -18.91 29.97 -25.66
N ARG A 344 -17.94 30.05 -26.58
CA ARG A 344 -18.07 30.79 -27.85
C ARG A 344 -17.65 30.01 -29.10
N ILE A 345 -17.32 28.72 -28.95
CA ILE A 345 -16.77 27.90 -30.05
C ILE A 345 -17.74 26.78 -30.46
N ILE A 346 -18.71 26.41 -29.63
CA ILE A 346 -19.66 25.31 -29.92
C ILE A 346 -20.73 25.72 -30.94
N ASP A 347 -21.06 27.01 -31.06
CA ASP A 347 -22.08 27.50 -32.02
C ASP A 347 -21.61 27.55 -33.49
N ASN A 348 -20.37 27.17 -33.80
CA ASN A 348 -19.83 27.28 -35.16
C ASN A 348 -19.07 26.04 -35.65
N ILE A 349 -19.53 25.53 -36.80
CA ILE A 349 -18.88 24.57 -37.72
C ILE A 349 -19.05 23.07 -37.38
N ALA A 350 -20.20 22.56 -37.80
CA ALA A 350 -20.36 21.25 -38.43
C ALA A 350 -21.52 21.35 -39.45
N VAL A 351 -21.42 20.99 -40.74
CA VAL A 351 -20.32 20.64 -41.68
C VAL A 351 -20.80 21.08 -43.10
N PRO A 352 -19.95 21.29 -44.13
CA PRO A 352 -19.88 20.30 -45.24
C PRO A 352 -18.48 20.17 -45.92
N ILE A 353 -17.90 18.98 -46.13
CA ILE A 353 -18.11 17.97 -47.22
C ILE A 353 -17.18 18.16 -48.45
N LEU A 354 -16.80 17.02 -49.06
CA LEU A 354 -15.98 16.86 -50.27
C LEU A 354 -16.57 17.51 -51.54
N PRO A 355 -15.74 18.10 -52.41
CA PRO A 355 -16.04 18.30 -53.84
C PRO A 355 -15.69 17.04 -54.67
N ASN A 356 -16.30 16.74 -55.82
CA ASN A 356 -17.58 17.20 -56.38
C ASN A 356 -17.96 16.26 -57.55
N LEU A 357 -19.25 16.02 -57.82
CA LEU A 357 -19.73 15.44 -59.09
C LEU A 357 -21.12 16.00 -59.47
N SER A 358 -21.11 17.05 -60.30
CA SER A 358 -22.17 17.49 -61.23
C SER A 358 -23.66 17.47 -60.79
N GLN A 359 -24.16 18.62 -60.31
CA GLN A 359 -25.21 19.49 -60.93
C GLN A 359 -26.50 18.91 -61.59
N PRO A 360 -27.61 19.70 -61.73
CA PRO A 360 -27.99 20.96 -61.04
C PRO A 360 -29.53 21.19 -60.76
N GLN A 361 -29.86 22.38 -60.20
CA GLN A 361 -31.12 23.17 -60.25
C GLN A 361 -32.26 22.97 -59.20
N VAL A 362 -32.48 24.02 -58.37
CA VAL A 362 -33.69 24.91 -58.26
C VAL A 362 -35.08 24.25 -58.04
N SER A 363 -36.00 24.68 -57.14
CA SER A 363 -36.18 25.88 -56.27
C SER A 363 -37.08 25.58 -55.04
N ASP A 364 -37.10 26.49 -54.04
CA ASP A 364 -38.21 27.05 -53.21
C ASP A 364 -39.51 26.22 -52.93
N ASP A 365 -40.26 26.37 -51.82
CA ASP A 365 -40.47 27.53 -50.93
C ASP A 365 -41.13 27.13 -49.58
N LEU A 366 -41.32 28.13 -48.69
CA LEU A 366 -42.38 28.28 -47.67
C LEU A 366 -42.34 27.50 -46.32
N SER A 367 -43.28 27.87 -45.43
CA SER A 367 -43.15 27.80 -43.96
C SER A 367 -44.43 27.30 -43.22
N PRO A 368 -44.41 27.03 -41.89
CA PRO A 368 -45.24 25.95 -41.30
C PRO A 368 -46.42 26.35 -40.39
N LYS A 369 -47.39 25.43 -40.20
CA LYS A 369 -48.05 25.01 -38.91
C LYS A 369 -49.22 24.03 -39.13
N VAL A 370 -49.91 23.64 -38.02
CA VAL A 370 -51.19 22.85 -37.92
C VAL A 370 -51.00 21.31 -37.94
N ALA A 371 -51.74 20.44 -37.21
CA ALA A 371 -52.38 20.51 -35.87
C ALA A 371 -52.80 19.10 -35.36
N ARG A 372 -53.40 19.05 -34.16
CA ARG A 372 -54.06 17.92 -33.44
C ARG A 372 -54.84 16.89 -34.29
N ALA A 373 -54.89 15.61 -33.84
CA ALA A 373 -56.13 14.87 -33.46
C ALA A 373 -55.88 13.35 -33.18
N THR A 374 -56.91 12.65 -32.68
CA THR A 374 -56.90 11.21 -32.30
C THR A 374 -58.18 10.51 -32.78
N CYS A 375 -58.13 9.25 -33.27
CA CYS A 375 -59.13 8.15 -33.02
C CYS A 375 -59.04 6.92 -33.94
N ALA A 376 -59.37 5.73 -33.39
CA ALA A 376 -60.09 4.58 -34.02
C ALA A 376 -59.39 3.74 -35.15
N ARG A 377 -59.72 2.45 -35.44
CA ARG A 377 -60.64 1.43 -34.83
C ARG A 377 -60.35 -0.04 -35.30
N LEU A 378 -60.48 -1.01 -34.37
CA LEU A 378 -61.09 -2.37 -34.42
C LEU A 378 -60.67 -3.56 -35.36
N TYR A 379 -60.99 -4.75 -34.81
CA TYR A 379 -60.87 -6.19 -35.17
C TYR A 379 -61.96 -6.74 -36.15
N PRO A 380 -62.02 -8.04 -36.64
CA PRO A 380 -62.04 -9.37 -35.95
C PRO A 380 -61.21 -10.51 -36.66
N THR A 381 -61.32 -11.86 -36.53
CA THR A 381 -62.34 -12.83 -36.02
C THR A 381 -61.75 -14.20 -35.48
N LEU A 382 -62.36 -15.38 -35.75
CA LEU A 382 -62.22 -16.75 -35.15
C LEU A 382 -62.67 -17.83 -36.18
N SER A 383 -62.49 -19.18 -36.12
CA SER A 383 -61.75 -20.18 -35.27
C SER A 383 -61.43 -21.48 -36.14
N GLN A 384 -61.50 -22.81 -35.84
CA GLN A 384 -62.07 -23.66 -34.75
C GLN A 384 -61.37 -25.06 -34.54
N ALA A 385 -62.01 -26.23 -34.80
CA ALA A 385 -61.63 -27.61 -34.37
C ALA A 385 -62.11 -28.71 -35.38
N ASP A 386 -62.14 -30.07 -35.23
CA ASP A 386 -61.95 -31.08 -34.13
C ASP A 386 -61.65 -32.51 -34.72
N SER A 387 -61.46 -33.57 -33.89
CA SER A 387 -61.85 -35.02 -34.07
C SER A 387 -60.84 -36.13 -33.62
N LYS A 388 -61.24 -37.42 -33.67
CA LYS A 388 -60.86 -38.61 -32.83
C LYS A 388 -60.63 -39.91 -33.68
N PRO A 389 -60.25 -41.15 -33.20
CA PRO A 389 -60.57 -41.81 -31.90
C PRO A 389 -59.61 -42.88 -31.24
N LEU A 390 -60.09 -43.38 -30.09
CA LEU A 390 -59.76 -44.48 -29.12
C LEU A 390 -58.94 -45.75 -29.53
N VAL A 391 -58.34 -46.45 -28.53
CA VAL A 391 -58.77 -47.80 -27.97
C VAL A 391 -57.87 -48.37 -26.82
N TRP A 392 -58.49 -48.60 -25.63
CA TRP A 392 -58.37 -49.63 -24.54
C TRP A 392 -57.11 -50.45 -24.09
N LEU A 393 -57.06 -50.70 -22.75
CA LEU A 393 -56.54 -51.88 -21.95
C LEU A 393 -55.00 -52.13 -21.86
N HIS A 394 -54.40 -52.75 -20.80
CA HIS A 394 -54.87 -53.30 -19.49
C HIS A 394 -53.71 -53.31 -18.43
N ALA A 395 -54.07 -53.51 -17.14
CA ALA A 395 -53.45 -54.28 -16.00
C ALA A 395 -51.91 -54.65 -15.95
N GLU A 396 -51.25 -54.98 -14.82
CA GLU A 396 -51.66 -55.25 -13.42
C GLU A 396 -50.47 -55.26 -12.40
N GLY A 397 -50.69 -54.79 -11.16
CA GLY A 397 -50.04 -55.27 -9.89
C GLY A 397 -48.51 -55.11 -9.63
N ASP A 398 -47.98 -55.32 -8.40
CA ASP A 398 -48.57 -55.21 -7.04
C ASP A 398 -47.51 -55.17 -5.89
N LYS A 399 -47.88 -54.55 -4.74
CA LYS A 399 -47.39 -54.73 -3.33
C LYS A 399 -45.87 -54.74 -2.91
N LYS A 400 -45.54 -53.69 -2.10
CA LYS A 400 -45.09 -53.69 -0.67
C LYS A 400 -43.60 -53.65 -0.21
N LYS A 401 -43.36 -52.64 0.66
CA LYS A 401 -42.64 -52.62 1.98
C LYS A 401 -41.08 -52.48 2.12
N ALA A 402 -40.68 -51.25 2.44
CA ALA A 402 -40.19 -50.78 3.78
C ALA A 402 -38.71 -50.85 4.25
N ARG A 403 -38.18 -49.63 4.50
CA ARG A 403 -37.30 -49.15 5.60
C ARG A 403 -35.75 -49.27 5.57
N CYS A 404 -35.15 -48.07 5.71
CA CYS A 404 -33.89 -47.70 6.38
C CYS A 404 -32.54 -47.68 5.62
N CYS A 405 -31.77 -46.62 5.93
CA CYS A 405 -30.46 -46.17 5.42
C CYS A 405 -29.26 -47.03 5.90
N PRO A 406 -27.99 -46.87 5.41
CA PRO A 406 -27.43 -45.66 4.77
C PRO A 406 -26.40 -45.80 3.62
N LEU A 407 -26.02 -44.63 3.07
CA LEU A 407 -24.73 -44.25 2.44
C LEU A 407 -24.34 -44.74 1.01
N LEU A 408 -23.78 -43.77 0.28
CA LEU A 408 -22.81 -43.82 -0.83
C LEU A 408 -23.21 -44.24 -2.27
N ALA A 409 -23.03 -43.24 -3.15
CA ALA A 409 -22.41 -43.30 -4.49
C ALA A 409 -23.21 -43.74 -5.74
N ALA A 410 -22.75 -43.16 -6.87
CA ALA A 410 -23.10 -43.42 -8.29
C ALA A 410 -24.53 -43.07 -8.74
N GLY A 411 -24.64 -42.56 -9.98
CA GLY A 411 -25.91 -42.08 -10.56
C GLY A 411 -25.73 -41.18 -11.78
N HIS A 412 -24.96 -41.62 -12.77
CA HIS A 412 -24.90 -40.98 -14.10
C HIS A 412 -25.96 -41.63 -15.01
N PHE A 413 -26.44 -40.90 -16.04
CA PHE A 413 -27.17 -41.45 -17.20
C PHE A 413 -28.62 -42.00 -16.95
N GLN A 414 -29.59 -41.92 -17.88
CA GLN A 414 -29.65 -41.25 -19.20
C GLN A 414 -31.12 -41.06 -19.71
N LEU A 415 -31.29 -40.16 -20.69
CA LEU A 415 -32.30 -40.08 -21.78
C LEU A 415 -33.79 -40.44 -21.57
N ILE A 416 -34.64 -39.63 -22.21
CA ILE A 416 -35.45 -39.96 -23.41
C ILE A 416 -35.60 -38.58 -24.13
N SER A 417 -35.07 -38.31 -25.33
CA SER A 417 -35.26 -38.93 -26.67
C SER A 417 -36.73 -38.77 -27.12
N LEU A 418 -37.14 -38.46 -28.36
CA LEU A 418 -36.86 -38.87 -29.74
C LEU A 418 -37.47 -37.75 -30.66
N GLU A 419 -37.39 -37.65 -32.00
CA GLU A 419 -36.64 -38.28 -33.11
C GLU A 419 -36.66 -37.29 -34.32
N GLY A 420 -35.83 -37.45 -35.35
CA GLY A 420 -36.24 -38.06 -36.64
C GLY A 420 -36.94 -37.05 -37.57
N ALA A 421 -36.33 -36.41 -38.59
CA ALA A 421 -35.42 -36.85 -39.66
C ALA A 421 -36.09 -37.65 -40.80
N HIS A 422 -36.36 -36.98 -41.92
CA HIS A 422 -36.40 -37.42 -43.34
C HIS A 422 -36.62 -36.14 -44.18
N ASP A 423 -35.81 -35.71 -45.15
CA ASP A 423 -35.14 -36.35 -46.30
C ASP A 423 -36.07 -36.66 -47.49
N HIS A 424 -35.85 -35.96 -48.61
CA HIS A 424 -36.04 -36.49 -49.96
C HIS A 424 -35.34 -35.62 -51.05
N SER A 425 -34.25 -36.15 -51.63
CA SER A 425 -33.93 -36.25 -53.09
C SER A 425 -34.25 -35.08 -54.08
N ARG A 426 -33.44 -34.74 -55.12
CA ARG A 426 -32.30 -35.42 -55.80
C ARG A 426 -31.62 -34.55 -56.89
N ASN A 427 -30.49 -35.05 -57.44
CA ASN A 427 -29.89 -34.85 -58.79
C ASN A 427 -28.92 -33.66 -59.11
N MET A 428 -27.69 -34.04 -59.55
CA MET A 428 -26.89 -33.58 -60.73
C MET A 428 -26.57 -32.06 -60.91
N ALA A 429 -25.38 -31.60 -61.34
CA ALA A 429 -24.28 -32.18 -62.13
C ALA A 429 -22.90 -31.46 -61.92
N SER A 430 -21.87 -31.85 -62.70
CA SER A 430 -20.52 -31.23 -62.86
C SER A 430 -20.25 -30.95 -64.37
N PRO A 431 -19.06 -30.54 -64.90
CA PRO A 431 -17.71 -30.28 -64.33
C PRO A 431 -16.91 -29.07 -64.96
N ASN A 432 -15.57 -29.01 -64.72
CA ASN A 432 -14.50 -28.31 -65.52
C ASN A 432 -14.37 -26.75 -65.42
N ARG A 433 -13.21 -26.07 -65.64
CA ARG A 433 -11.75 -26.42 -65.75
C ARG A 433 -10.81 -25.18 -65.63
N LEU A 434 -9.53 -25.43 -65.27
CA LEU A 434 -8.23 -24.79 -65.66
C LEU A 434 -8.22 -23.36 -66.27
N HIS A 435 -7.29 -22.45 -65.90
CA HIS A 435 -5.87 -22.45 -66.33
C HIS A 435 -4.95 -21.41 -65.61
N SER A 436 -3.63 -21.46 -65.90
CA SER A 436 -2.53 -20.55 -65.44
C SER A 436 -1.31 -20.68 -66.41
N PRO A 437 -0.16 -19.94 -66.27
CA PRO A 437 0.17 -18.64 -65.64
C PRO A 437 0.61 -17.59 -66.73
N PRO A 438 1.90 -17.21 -67.02
CA PRO A 438 3.04 -16.65 -66.24
C PRO A 438 3.69 -15.34 -66.85
N LEU A 439 4.88 -14.91 -66.35
CA LEU A 439 5.92 -14.01 -66.95
C LEU A 439 5.66 -12.46 -66.98
N SER A 440 6.64 -11.52 -67.00
CA SER A 440 8.10 -11.54 -66.65
C SER A 440 8.79 -10.15 -66.71
N SER A 441 9.98 -10.00 -66.08
CA SER A 441 11.05 -8.99 -66.36
C SER A 441 10.75 -7.52 -65.93
N THR A 442 11.67 -6.53 -65.80
CA THR A 442 13.14 -6.34 -65.62
C THR A 442 13.40 -4.83 -65.23
N ARG A 443 14.58 -4.19 -65.01
CA ARG A 443 16.05 -4.46 -65.10
C ARG A 443 16.87 -3.38 -64.31
N ASN A 444 17.97 -3.77 -63.62
CA ASN A 444 19.20 -2.95 -63.36
C ASN A 444 19.07 -1.63 -62.51
N TRP A 445 20.11 -0.86 -62.09
CA TRP A 445 21.60 -0.89 -62.22
C TRP A 445 22.35 -0.13 -61.07
N ALA A 446 23.58 -0.56 -60.73
CA ALA A 446 24.80 0.16 -60.22
C ALA A 446 24.70 1.22 -59.07
N ILE A 447 25.34 1.09 -57.89
CA ILE A 447 26.80 1.06 -57.50
C ILE A 447 27.42 2.47 -57.31
N ASP A 448 27.79 2.83 -56.07
CA ASP A 448 29.15 3.30 -55.66
C ASP A 448 29.28 3.53 -54.12
N ASP A 449 30.51 3.42 -53.60
CA ASP A 449 31.03 3.56 -52.21
C ASP A 449 32.55 3.86 -52.35
N PRO A 450 33.31 4.58 -51.45
CA PRO A 450 33.04 4.85 -50.03
C PRO A 450 33.36 6.27 -49.48
N SER A 451 32.95 6.54 -48.23
CA SER A 451 33.83 7.09 -47.15
C SER A 451 33.08 7.46 -45.85
N THR A 452 33.79 7.42 -44.71
CA THR A 452 33.36 7.85 -43.36
C THR A 452 34.52 8.65 -42.70
N PRO A 453 34.36 9.45 -41.60
CA PRO A 453 33.32 9.34 -40.56
C PRO A 453 32.77 10.65 -39.90
N ARG A 454 31.88 10.46 -38.90
CA ARG A 454 31.44 11.35 -37.77
C ARG A 454 30.34 12.42 -37.97
N ASN A 455 29.31 12.27 -37.12
CA ASN A 455 28.48 13.27 -36.41
C ASN A 455 27.80 14.46 -37.16
N PHE A 456 26.45 14.52 -37.16
CA PHE A 456 25.65 15.54 -36.42
C PHE A 456 24.11 15.32 -36.47
N PHE A 457 23.44 15.59 -35.34
CA PHE A 457 22.07 16.16 -35.09
C PHE A 457 20.76 15.72 -35.80
N PHE A 458 19.68 15.68 -34.98
CA PHE A 458 18.37 16.40 -35.07
C PHE A 458 18.02 17.22 -36.37
N ILE A 459 16.77 17.46 -36.80
CA ILE A 459 15.43 17.46 -36.15
C ILE A 459 14.29 17.12 -37.17
N LEU A 460 13.05 16.96 -36.66
CA LEU A 460 11.69 17.24 -37.22
C LEU A 460 10.89 16.02 -37.74
N PHE A 461 9.56 15.91 -37.55
CA PHE A 461 8.51 16.91 -37.23
C PHE A 461 7.55 16.51 -36.08
N GLY A 462 6.91 17.50 -35.44
CA GLY A 462 5.54 17.39 -34.87
C GLY A 462 4.55 18.18 -35.76
N ILE A 463 3.29 18.48 -35.41
CA ILE A 463 2.47 18.34 -34.19
C ILE A 463 0.99 18.30 -34.66
N THR A 464 0.08 17.53 -34.05
CA THR A 464 -1.33 17.91 -33.72
C THR A 464 -2.06 16.74 -33.02
N ARG A 465 -3.34 16.91 -32.65
CA ARG A 465 -4.05 16.12 -31.63
C ARG A 465 -5.37 15.49 -32.12
N ASP A 466 -5.88 14.61 -31.26
CA ASP A 466 -7.27 14.16 -31.10
C ASP A 466 -7.93 13.37 -32.26
N VAL A 467 -7.99 12.05 -32.09
CA VAL A 467 -9.27 11.29 -32.23
C VAL A 467 -9.36 10.28 -31.09
N THR A 468 -10.37 10.41 -30.23
CA THR A 468 -10.94 9.30 -29.45
C THR A 468 -12.43 9.22 -29.77
N GLY A 469 -12.91 8.06 -30.22
CA GLY A 469 -14.31 7.94 -30.60
C GLY A 469 -14.69 6.61 -31.25
N THR A 470 -14.96 5.60 -30.44
CA THR A 470 -16.21 4.81 -30.44
C THR A 470 -16.07 3.62 -29.49
N PHE A 471 -16.68 3.71 -28.32
CA PHE A 471 -17.58 2.68 -27.77
C PHE A 471 -18.35 3.33 -26.61
N ALA A 472 -19.67 3.35 -26.70
CA ALA A 472 -20.54 4.06 -25.76
C ALA A 472 -21.65 3.15 -25.24
N VAL A 473 -21.73 3.03 -23.91
CA VAL A 473 -22.89 2.59 -23.13
C VAL A 473 -22.87 3.49 -21.88
N MET A 474 -23.56 4.64 -21.86
CA MET A 474 -25.02 4.81 -21.72
C MET A 474 -25.47 4.62 -20.27
N GLU A 475 -25.72 5.75 -19.59
CA GLU A 475 -26.29 5.84 -18.25
C GLU A 475 -27.52 6.74 -18.31
N THR A 476 -28.70 6.28 -17.82
CA THR A 476 -29.62 7.08 -16.99
C THR A 476 -30.86 6.29 -16.52
N LYS A 477 -31.05 6.26 -15.20
CA LYS A 477 -32.31 6.44 -14.42
C LYS A 477 -33.58 5.61 -14.73
N ASN A 478 -33.96 4.83 -13.71
CA ASN A 478 -35.31 4.65 -13.12
C ASN A 478 -36.57 4.72 -14.01
N SER A 479 -37.39 3.66 -13.94
CA SER A 479 -38.82 3.80 -13.63
C SER A 479 -39.46 2.52 -13.08
N LEU A 480 -40.55 2.74 -12.34
CA LEU A 480 -41.46 1.83 -11.65
C LEU A 480 -41.78 0.50 -12.35
N GLU A 481 -42.07 -0.52 -11.54
CA GLU A 481 -43.19 -1.44 -11.79
C GLU A 481 -44.06 -1.52 -10.52
N VAL A 482 -45.37 -1.76 -10.68
CA VAL A 482 -46.38 -1.60 -9.62
C VAL A 482 -47.14 -2.91 -9.41
N THR A 483 -47.25 -3.34 -8.15
CA THR A 483 -48.23 -4.36 -7.73
C THR A 483 -49.12 -3.80 -6.61
N HIS A 484 -50.41 -3.67 -6.90
CA HIS A 484 -51.45 -3.46 -5.87
C HIS A 484 -51.81 -4.80 -5.22
N GLY A 485 -52.04 -4.84 -3.90
CA GLY A 485 -52.29 -6.11 -3.20
C GLY A 485 -52.53 -6.05 -1.69
N ASP A 486 -53.26 -5.03 -1.22
CA ASP A 486 -54.04 -5.02 0.03
C ASP A 486 -53.41 -5.09 1.45
N GLU A 487 -54.27 -4.62 2.38
CA GLU A 487 -54.32 -4.62 3.85
C GLU A 487 -53.19 -4.01 4.72
N LYS A 488 -53.63 -3.05 5.55
CA LYS A 488 -52.87 -2.33 6.57
C LYS A 488 -52.62 -3.21 7.79
N HIS A 489 -51.42 -3.16 8.36
CA HIS A 489 -51.18 -3.26 9.80
C HIS A 489 -50.04 -2.30 10.18
N ALA A 490 -50.15 -1.62 11.32
CA ALA A 490 -49.24 -0.52 11.69
C ALA A 490 -48.20 -0.96 12.72
N VAL A 491 -46.91 -0.79 12.40
CA VAL A 491 -45.78 -0.91 13.35
C VAL A 491 -44.78 0.22 13.06
N VAL A 492 -44.14 0.72 14.12
CA VAL A 492 -43.21 1.86 14.11
C VAL A 492 -42.10 1.72 13.08
N ALA A 493 -41.96 2.71 12.19
CA ALA A 493 -40.81 2.83 11.28
C ALA A 493 -39.69 3.64 11.95
N ALA A 494 -38.54 3.02 12.17
CA ALA A 494 -37.30 3.72 12.51
C ALA A 494 -36.58 4.14 11.20
N GLU A 495 -36.27 5.43 11.03
CA GLU A 495 -35.53 5.90 9.85
C GLU A 495 -34.06 5.46 9.88
N THR A 496 -33.71 4.42 9.13
CA THR A 496 -32.31 4.10 8.85
C THR A 496 -31.77 4.97 7.71
N LYS A 497 -31.22 6.15 8.02
CA LYS A 497 -30.41 6.93 7.08
C LYS A 497 -29.00 6.33 6.92
N PRO A 498 -28.33 6.52 5.77
CA PRO A 498 -27.05 5.88 5.48
C PRO A 498 -25.87 6.54 6.23
N ILE A 499 -25.10 5.71 6.94
CA ILE A 499 -23.93 6.12 7.72
C ILE A 499 -22.77 6.57 6.81
N SER A 500 -22.23 7.77 7.06
CA SER A 500 -20.92 8.25 6.60
C SER A 500 -19.80 7.58 7.41
N PHE A 501 -18.71 7.15 6.77
CA PHE A 501 -17.91 6.01 7.27
C PHE A 501 -16.45 6.28 7.66
N GLU A 502 -16.04 7.56 7.79
CA GLU A 502 -14.62 7.94 7.93
C GLU A 502 -14.25 8.67 9.23
N GLU A 503 -15.22 8.85 10.12
CA GLU A 503 -15.08 9.48 11.45
C GLU A 503 -15.08 8.47 12.61
N ASP A 504 -16.10 7.60 12.65
CA ASP A 504 -16.29 6.60 13.72
C ASP A 504 -15.29 5.43 13.64
N ARG A 505 -14.00 5.72 13.81
CA ARG A 505 -12.89 4.76 13.72
C ARG A 505 -11.99 4.76 14.96
N PRO A 506 -12.55 4.61 16.19
CA PRO A 506 -11.74 4.53 17.39
C PRO A 506 -10.80 3.32 17.38
N PHE A 507 -9.60 3.50 17.92
CA PHE A 507 -8.65 2.41 18.11
C PHE A 507 -9.21 1.39 19.13
N PRO A 508 -9.12 0.07 18.90
CA PRO A 508 -9.77 -0.90 19.78
C PRO A 508 -9.11 -0.95 21.17
N THR A 509 -9.94 -1.10 22.21
CA THR A 509 -9.47 -1.36 23.58
C THR A 509 -8.82 -2.74 23.71
N GLU A 510 -8.05 -3.00 24.78
CA GLU A 510 -7.47 -4.35 25.00
C GLU A 510 -8.55 -5.45 25.10
N GLU A 511 -9.71 -5.13 25.70
CA GLU A 511 -10.85 -6.05 25.77
C GLU A 511 -11.47 -6.31 24.40
N GLU A 512 -11.61 -5.27 23.56
CA GLU A 512 -12.07 -5.44 22.17
C GLU A 512 -11.07 -6.22 21.32
N PHE A 513 -9.76 -6.00 21.47
CA PHE A 513 -8.73 -6.79 20.79
C PHE A 513 -8.74 -8.28 21.16
N ALA A 514 -9.28 -8.61 22.34
CA ALA A 514 -9.44 -9.98 22.84
C ALA A 514 -10.80 -10.61 22.49
N THR A 515 -11.85 -9.81 22.28
CA THR A 515 -13.25 -10.30 22.13
C THR A 515 -13.85 -10.10 20.74
N LEU A 516 -13.44 -9.08 19.98
CA LEU A 516 -14.03 -8.76 18.67
C LEU A 516 -13.37 -9.51 17.52
N PRO A 517 -14.14 -9.94 16.49
CA PRO A 517 -13.58 -10.56 15.30
C PRO A 517 -12.80 -9.53 14.47
N ARG A 518 -11.56 -9.87 14.09
CA ARG A 518 -10.75 -9.06 13.18
C ARG A 518 -11.15 -9.30 11.72
N VAL A 519 -11.27 -8.24 10.94
CA VAL A 519 -11.72 -8.28 9.54
C VAL A 519 -10.80 -7.43 8.65
N PRO A 520 -10.60 -7.83 7.38
CA PRO A 520 -9.96 -6.97 6.40
C PRO A 520 -10.90 -5.82 5.99
N GLY A 521 -10.32 -4.65 5.73
CA GLY A 521 -10.99 -3.50 5.13
C GLY A 521 -11.32 -3.69 3.64
N ARG A 522 -11.67 -2.59 2.97
CA ARG A 522 -11.79 -2.54 1.51
C ARG A 522 -10.41 -2.42 0.89
N ILE A 523 -10.18 -3.16 -0.21
CA ILE A 523 -9.01 -2.96 -1.07
C ILE A 523 -9.24 -1.67 -1.89
N PRO A 524 -8.32 -0.69 -1.88
CA PRO A 524 -8.46 0.54 -2.65
C PRO A 524 -8.28 0.28 -4.15
N TRP A 525 -8.89 1.10 -5.00
CA TRP A 525 -8.81 0.91 -6.47
C TRP A 525 -7.37 0.96 -7.00
N THR A 526 -6.52 1.81 -6.42
CA THR A 526 -5.09 1.91 -6.74
C THR A 526 -4.30 0.65 -6.39
N ALA A 527 -4.74 -0.19 -5.45
CA ALA A 527 -4.12 -1.50 -5.24
C ALA A 527 -4.47 -2.47 -6.39
N TRP A 528 -5.67 -2.39 -6.95
CA TRP A 528 -6.07 -3.22 -8.10
C TRP A 528 -5.33 -2.85 -9.38
N THR A 529 -5.07 -1.56 -9.64
CA THR A 529 -4.28 -1.16 -10.83
C THR A 529 -2.84 -1.68 -10.74
N VAL A 530 -2.20 -1.65 -9.56
CA VAL A 530 -0.88 -2.27 -9.34
C VAL A 530 -0.94 -3.80 -9.46
N ALA A 531 -2.04 -4.44 -9.04
CA ALA A 531 -2.23 -5.89 -9.21
C ALA A 531 -2.40 -6.31 -10.69
N VAL A 532 -3.01 -5.46 -11.53
CA VAL A 532 -3.06 -5.67 -13.00
C VAL A 532 -1.69 -5.50 -13.65
N VAL A 533 -0.86 -4.58 -13.16
CA VAL A 533 0.54 -4.43 -13.59
C VAL A 533 1.37 -5.68 -13.23
N GLU A 534 1.18 -6.26 -12.05
CA GLU A 534 1.80 -7.54 -11.67
C GLU A 534 1.29 -8.70 -12.55
N PHE A 535 -0.03 -8.78 -12.83
CA PHE A 535 -0.59 -9.77 -13.77
C PHE A 535 0.10 -9.71 -15.14
N ALA A 536 0.29 -8.50 -15.69
CA ALA A 536 0.90 -8.31 -17.00
C ALA A 536 2.40 -8.67 -17.02
N GLU A 537 3.15 -8.38 -15.95
CA GLU A 537 4.53 -8.87 -15.81
C GLU A 537 4.57 -10.40 -15.72
N ARG A 538 3.69 -11.01 -14.92
CA ARG A 538 3.72 -12.47 -14.68
C ARG A 538 3.27 -13.26 -15.91
N PHE A 539 2.28 -12.76 -16.64
CA PHE A 539 1.95 -13.25 -17.99
C PHE A 539 3.19 -13.21 -18.89
N SER A 540 3.90 -12.08 -18.91
CA SER A 540 5.07 -11.91 -19.76
C SER A 540 6.21 -12.85 -19.38
N TYR A 541 6.58 -12.90 -18.10
CA TYR A 541 7.70 -13.68 -17.59
C TYR A 541 7.46 -15.19 -17.72
N TYR A 542 6.31 -15.70 -17.28
CA TYR A 542 6.02 -17.14 -17.33
C TYR A 542 5.67 -17.63 -18.74
N GLY A 543 5.02 -16.79 -19.56
CA GLY A 543 4.86 -17.09 -21.00
C GLY A 543 6.20 -17.20 -21.72
N THR A 544 7.09 -16.22 -21.51
CA THR A 544 8.43 -16.19 -22.13
C THR A 544 9.31 -17.35 -21.66
N THR A 545 9.32 -17.66 -20.36
CA THR A 545 10.19 -18.71 -19.80
C THR A 545 9.69 -20.13 -20.07
N ALA A 546 8.38 -20.35 -20.26
CA ALA A 546 7.84 -21.67 -20.59
C ALA A 546 8.44 -22.25 -21.90
N VAL A 547 8.62 -21.41 -22.93
CA VAL A 547 9.13 -21.83 -24.24
C VAL A 547 10.66 -21.93 -24.31
N PHE A 548 11.40 -21.44 -23.30
CA PHE A 548 12.87 -21.47 -23.26
C PHE A 548 13.44 -22.89 -23.39
N VAL A 549 12.79 -23.89 -22.78
CA VAL A 549 13.30 -25.27 -22.79
C VAL A 549 13.31 -25.84 -24.21
N ASN A 550 12.19 -25.70 -24.94
CA ASN A 550 12.08 -26.17 -26.32
C ASN A 550 12.96 -25.36 -27.28
N PHE A 551 12.99 -24.03 -27.12
CA PHE A 551 13.83 -23.14 -27.92
C PHE A 551 15.32 -23.54 -27.89
N ILE A 552 15.88 -23.74 -26.68
CA ILE A 552 17.31 -24.03 -26.51
C ILE A 552 17.63 -25.50 -26.81
N GLN A 553 16.82 -26.44 -26.32
CA GLN A 553 17.18 -27.86 -26.31
C GLN A 553 17.06 -28.55 -27.67
N LYS A 554 15.98 -28.27 -28.41
CA LYS A 554 15.57 -29.05 -29.59
C LYS A 554 16.03 -28.38 -30.87
N ASP A 555 16.27 -29.19 -31.89
CA ASP A 555 16.57 -28.74 -33.26
C ASP A 555 15.38 -28.02 -33.90
N LEU A 556 15.65 -27.18 -34.89
CA LEU A 556 14.63 -26.55 -35.73
C LEU A 556 13.87 -27.63 -36.53
N PRO A 557 12.53 -27.76 -36.42
CA PRO A 557 11.77 -28.81 -37.10
C PRO A 557 11.91 -28.74 -38.64
N PRO A 558 12.05 -29.89 -39.34
CA PRO A 558 12.18 -29.91 -40.80
C PRO A 558 11.03 -29.17 -41.51
N GLY A 559 11.38 -28.20 -42.37
CA GLY A 559 10.42 -27.34 -43.08
C GLY A 559 9.88 -26.15 -42.28
N SER A 560 10.29 -25.98 -41.01
CA SER A 560 9.87 -24.87 -40.16
C SER A 560 10.94 -23.77 -40.08
N SER A 561 10.62 -22.55 -40.50
CA SER A 561 11.51 -21.38 -40.39
C SER A 561 11.29 -20.54 -39.13
N THR A 562 10.34 -20.93 -38.27
CA THR A 562 9.94 -20.22 -37.05
C THR A 562 10.10 -21.06 -35.78
N GLY A 563 10.45 -22.34 -35.93
CA GLY A 563 10.47 -23.34 -34.87
C GLY A 563 9.13 -23.98 -34.53
N ALA A 564 8.06 -23.65 -35.26
CA ALA A 564 6.75 -24.29 -35.14
C ALA A 564 6.81 -25.81 -35.39
N GLY A 565 6.25 -26.59 -34.47
CA GLY A 565 6.18 -28.06 -34.53
C GLY A 565 4.80 -28.64 -34.86
N PHE A 566 3.77 -27.80 -35.04
CA PHE A 566 2.42 -28.17 -35.51
C PHE A 566 1.74 -29.32 -34.74
N LEU A 567 2.03 -29.45 -33.44
CA LEU A 567 1.61 -30.56 -32.55
C LEU A 567 2.10 -31.97 -32.96
N GLN A 568 3.06 -32.07 -33.88
CA GLN A 568 3.67 -33.33 -34.32
C GLN A 568 5.00 -33.58 -33.59
N LYS A 569 5.35 -34.83 -33.29
CA LYS A 569 6.64 -35.17 -32.64
C LYS A 569 7.79 -34.99 -33.65
N PRO A 570 8.95 -34.41 -33.26
CA PRO A 570 9.44 -34.16 -31.89
C PRO A 570 8.90 -32.91 -31.17
N GLY A 571 8.01 -32.13 -31.80
CA GLY A 571 7.46 -30.88 -31.28
C GLY A 571 8.24 -29.66 -31.77
N SER A 572 7.88 -28.48 -31.25
CA SER A 572 8.61 -27.23 -31.56
C SER A 572 10.04 -27.27 -31.03
N GLY A 573 10.94 -26.56 -31.71
CA GLY A 573 12.37 -26.49 -31.41
C GLY A 573 13.10 -25.46 -32.26
N ALA A 574 14.36 -25.15 -31.95
CA ALA A 574 15.11 -24.14 -32.67
C ALA A 574 16.63 -24.39 -32.66
N LEU A 575 17.28 -24.33 -31.49
CA LEU A 575 18.72 -24.12 -31.41
C LEU A 575 19.58 -25.39 -31.34
N GLY A 576 19.00 -26.56 -31.07
CA GLY A 576 19.73 -27.84 -31.04
C GLY A 576 20.84 -27.95 -29.98
N MET A 577 20.89 -27.04 -29.00
CA MET A 577 21.98 -26.95 -28.01
C MET A 577 21.92 -28.06 -26.92
N GLY A 578 20.89 -28.90 -26.97
CA GLY A 578 20.70 -30.04 -26.09
C GLY A 578 20.35 -29.67 -24.63
N GLN A 579 20.06 -30.70 -23.84
CA GLN A 579 19.54 -30.55 -22.48
C GLN A 579 20.50 -29.77 -21.57
N ARG A 580 21.83 -29.98 -21.69
CA ARG A 580 22.83 -29.32 -20.82
C ARG A 580 22.82 -27.80 -20.96
N ALA A 581 22.72 -27.28 -22.18
CA ALA A 581 22.64 -25.83 -22.41
C ALA A 581 21.30 -25.26 -21.95
N SER A 582 20.20 -25.97 -22.27
CA SER A 582 18.84 -25.60 -21.86
C SER A 582 18.68 -25.51 -20.35
N THR A 583 19.05 -26.56 -19.61
CA THR A 583 19.05 -26.58 -18.13
C THR A 583 20.00 -25.52 -17.56
N GLY A 584 21.17 -25.32 -18.15
CA GLY A 584 22.13 -24.29 -17.70
C GLY A 584 21.57 -22.86 -17.78
N LEU A 585 21.02 -22.48 -18.93
CA LEU A 585 20.49 -21.13 -19.18
C LEU A 585 19.16 -20.87 -18.44
N THR A 586 18.27 -21.86 -18.34
CA THR A 586 17.03 -21.72 -17.55
C THR A 586 17.31 -21.66 -16.05
N THR A 587 18.27 -22.44 -15.53
CA THR A 587 18.73 -22.34 -14.14
C THR A 587 19.40 -20.99 -13.87
N PHE A 588 20.22 -20.50 -14.81
CA PHE A 588 20.82 -19.17 -14.72
C PHE A 588 19.76 -18.07 -14.71
N ASN A 589 18.75 -18.11 -15.59
CA ASN A 589 17.63 -17.17 -15.59
C ASN A 589 16.97 -17.10 -14.21
N ASN A 590 16.62 -18.26 -13.64
CA ASN A 590 15.98 -18.32 -12.32
C ASN A 590 16.89 -17.77 -11.22
N PHE A 591 18.17 -18.18 -11.17
CA PHE A 591 19.15 -17.67 -10.21
C PHE A 591 19.33 -16.15 -10.32
N TRP A 592 19.44 -15.62 -11.55
CA TRP A 592 19.60 -14.20 -11.84
C TRP A 592 18.36 -13.40 -11.40
N SER A 593 17.15 -13.81 -11.82
CA SER A 593 15.87 -13.17 -11.47
C SER A 593 15.53 -13.17 -9.98
N TYR A 594 16.19 -13.98 -9.15
CA TYR A 594 16.06 -13.98 -7.69
C TYR A 594 17.25 -13.37 -6.93
N ILE A 595 18.30 -12.90 -7.63
CA ILE A 595 19.41 -12.11 -7.06
C ILE A 595 19.34 -10.63 -7.45
N THR A 596 18.93 -10.32 -8.68
CA THR A 596 18.73 -8.93 -9.15
C THR A 596 17.71 -8.11 -8.31
N PRO A 597 16.73 -8.68 -7.59
CA PRO A 597 15.94 -7.95 -6.59
C PRO A 597 16.77 -7.22 -5.52
N LEU A 598 17.96 -7.72 -5.15
CA LEU A 598 18.84 -7.04 -4.18
C LEU A 598 19.36 -5.69 -4.71
N MET A 599 19.61 -5.62 -6.02
CA MET A 599 19.99 -4.37 -6.69
C MET A 599 18.79 -3.45 -6.84
N GLY A 600 17.62 -3.99 -7.23
CA GLY A 600 16.36 -3.26 -7.34
C GLY A 600 15.94 -2.58 -6.04
N ALA A 601 16.05 -3.29 -4.91
CA ALA A 601 15.75 -2.72 -3.61
C ALA A 601 16.73 -1.62 -3.19
N TYR A 602 18.04 -1.86 -3.37
CA TYR A 602 19.08 -0.89 -3.03
C TYR A 602 18.92 0.42 -3.83
N VAL A 603 18.56 0.35 -5.11
CA VAL A 603 18.29 1.55 -5.93
C VAL A 603 17.03 2.28 -5.47
N ALA A 604 15.97 1.55 -5.10
CA ALA A 604 14.70 2.13 -4.71
C ALA A 604 14.72 2.81 -3.33
N ASP A 605 15.12 2.10 -2.27
CA ASP A 605 15.06 2.62 -0.91
C ASP A 605 16.06 3.81 -0.71
N GLN A 606 17.17 3.85 -1.47
CA GLN A 606 18.24 4.84 -1.31
C GLN A 606 18.28 5.98 -2.35
N TYR A 607 17.90 5.77 -3.61
CA TYR A 607 18.13 6.77 -4.68
C TYR A 607 16.86 7.23 -5.39
N PHE A 608 16.07 6.31 -5.94
CA PHE A 608 15.02 6.63 -6.93
C PHE A 608 13.59 6.53 -6.39
N GLY A 609 13.39 5.91 -5.22
CA GLY A 609 12.06 5.49 -4.77
C GLY A 609 11.53 4.31 -5.58
N ARG A 610 10.42 3.73 -5.11
CA ARG A 610 9.88 2.48 -5.66
C ARG A 610 9.33 2.66 -7.06
N TYR A 611 8.54 3.71 -7.29
CA TYR A 611 7.90 4.01 -8.58
C TYR A 611 8.90 4.16 -9.74
N LEU A 612 9.92 5.04 -9.60
CA LEU A 612 10.91 5.24 -10.67
C LEU A 612 11.76 3.99 -10.89
N THR A 613 12.11 3.25 -9.83
CA THR A 613 12.83 1.99 -9.97
C THR A 613 12.02 0.94 -10.73
N ILE A 614 10.71 0.85 -10.51
CA ILE A 614 9.79 -0.01 -11.28
C ILE A 614 9.77 0.42 -12.75
N GLN A 615 9.66 1.73 -13.05
CA GLN A 615 9.65 2.22 -14.43
C GLN A 615 10.98 1.92 -15.17
N TYR A 616 12.15 2.19 -14.55
CA TYR A 616 13.44 1.79 -15.14
C TYR A 616 13.57 0.27 -15.29
N ALA A 617 13.08 -0.50 -14.33
CA ALA A 617 13.08 -1.95 -14.39
C ALA A 617 12.22 -2.49 -15.54
N ILE A 618 11.05 -1.88 -15.80
CA ILE A 618 10.21 -2.16 -16.98
C ILE A 618 10.97 -1.83 -18.26
N CYS A 619 11.66 -0.69 -18.34
CA CYS A 619 12.47 -0.36 -19.52
C CYS A 619 13.58 -1.40 -19.80
N PHE A 620 14.31 -1.84 -18.78
CA PHE A 620 15.30 -2.93 -18.93
C PHE A 620 14.63 -4.23 -19.37
N ALA A 621 13.51 -4.62 -18.76
CA ALA A 621 12.78 -5.83 -19.14
C ALA A 621 12.26 -5.75 -20.60
N LEU A 622 11.71 -4.62 -21.04
CA LEU A 622 11.28 -4.40 -22.43
C LEU A 622 12.43 -4.52 -23.43
N VAL A 623 13.61 -3.95 -23.13
CA VAL A 623 14.81 -4.11 -23.98
C VAL A 623 15.23 -5.58 -24.04
N GLY A 624 15.23 -6.29 -22.91
CA GLY A 624 15.50 -7.73 -22.85
C GLY A 624 14.52 -8.54 -23.71
N HIS A 625 13.22 -8.25 -23.60
CA HIS A 625 12.15 -8.84 -24.41
C HIS A 625 12.33 -8.62 -25.92
N VAL A 626 12.65 -7.38 -26.35
CA VAL A 626 12.95 -7.08 -27.77
C VAL A 626 14.15 -7.90 -28.26
N ILE A 627 15.21 -8.04 -27.46
CA ILE A 627 16.37 -8.85 -27.81
C ILE A 627 16.02 -10.35 -27.89
N LEU A 628 15.13 -10.85 -27.01
CA LEU A 628 14.61 -12.22 -27.11
C LEU A 628 13.82 -12.45 -28.41
N ILE A 629 12.94 -11.51 -28.82
CA ILE A 629 12.26 -11.55 -30.12
C ILE A 629 13.29 -11.62 -31.25
N MET A 630 14.33 -10.77 -31.23
CA MET A 630 15.40 -10.74 -32.23
C MET A 630 16.22 -12.03 -32.28
N SER A 631 16.27 -12.85 -31.22
CA SER A 631 16.88 -14.18 -31.26
C SER A 631 16.04 -15.24 -31.98
N ALA A 632 14.73 -15.00 -32.13
CA ALA A 632 13.76 -15.98 -32.61
C ALA A 632 13.10 -15.64 -33.96
N ILE A 633 13.36 -14.46 -34.53
CA ILE A 633 12.90 -14.12 -35.89
C ILE A 633 13.53 -15.06 -36.94
N PRO A 634 12.82 -15.39 -38.05
CA PRO A 634 13.30 -16.33 -39.06
C PRO A 634 14.73 -16.12 -39.60
N PRO A 635 15.21 -14.88 -39.82
CA PRO A 635 16.59 -14.66 -40.29
C PRO A 635 17.69 -14.97 -39.26
N VAL A 636 17.35 -15.06 -37.97
CA VAL A 636 18.32 -15.27 -36.88
C VAL A 636 18.22 -16.68 -36.30
N ILE A 637 17.00 -17.20 -36.14
CA ILE A 637 16.75 -18.53 -35.55
C ILE A 637 17.40 -19.68 -36.35
N VAL A 638 17.59 -19.51 -37.66
CA VAL A 638 18.31 -20.44 -38.56
C VAL A 638 19.84 -20.44 -38.37
N HIS A 639 20.37 -19.59 -37.49
CA HIS A 639 21.78 -19.50 -37.16
C HIS A 639 22.00 -19.72 -35.65
N PRO A 640 21.97 -20.98 -35.14
CA PRO A 640 21.90 -21.26 -33.72
C PRO A 640 22.98 -20.60 -32.85
N ASN A 641 24.21 -20.49 -33.35
CA ASN A 641 25.32 -19.84 -32.64
C ASN A 641 25.14 -18.32 -32.49
N ALA A 642 24.44 -17.66 -33.42
CA ALA A 642 24.09 -16.26 -33.31
C ALA A 642 22.86 -16.08 -32.41
N ALA A 643 21.82 -16.89 -32.64
CA ALA A 643 20.59 -16.85 -31.86
C ALA A 643 20.83 -17.12 -30.36
N ILE A 644 21.64 -18.11 -29.97
CA ILE A 644 21.95 -18.41 -28.57
C ILE A 644 22.71 -17.25 -27.88
N ALA A 645 23.54 -16.52 -28.63
CA ALA A 645 24.29 -15.36 -28.12
C ALA A 645 23.35 -14.16 -27.89
N VAL A 646 22.52 -13.83 -28.88
CA VAL A 646 21.50 -12.77 -28.78
C VAL A 646 20.51 -13.09 -27.65
N PHE A 647 20.01 -14.33 -27.59
CA PHE A 647 19.14 -14.84 -26.53
C PHE A 647 19.77 -14.68 -25.14
N SER A 648 21.06 -15.04 -24.98
CA SER A 648 21.76 -14.94 -23.70
C SER A 648 21.90 -13.48 -23.23
N VAL A 649 22.14 -12.53 -24.14
CA VAL A 649 22.16 -11.10 -23.83
C VAL A 649 20.77 -10.60 -23.43
N GLY A 650 19.72 -11.00 -24.16
CA GLY A 650 18.33 -10.66 -23.86
C GLY A 650 17.89 -11.18 -22.48
N LEU A 651 18.27 -12.41 -22.14
CA LEU A 651 18.00 -13.06 -20.84
C LEU A 651 18.67 -12.32 -19.67
N VAL A 652 19.95 -11.91 -19.82
CA VAL A 652 20.65 -11.12 -18.79
C VAL A 652 19.98 -9.76 -18.56
N ILE A 653 19.61 -9.06 -19.65
CA ILE A 653 18.98 -7.74 -19.57
C ILE A 653 17.55 -7.83 -19.03
N MET A 654 16.76 -8.81 -19.49
CA MET A 654 15.42 -9.11 -18.99
C MET A 654 15.46 -9.39 -17.48
N GLY A 655 16.33 -10.31 -17.03
CA GLY A 655 16.43 -10.69 -15.63
C GLY A 655 16.88 -9.56 -14.69
N LEU A 656 17.60 -8.55 -15.20
CA LEU A 656 17.88 -7.32 -14.45
C LEU A 656 16.60 -6.50 -14.21
N GLY A 657 15.81 -6.30 -15.27
CA GLY A 657 14.50 -5.65 -15.19
C GLY A 657 13.51 -6.39 -14.29
N THR A 658 13.32 -7.70 -14.52
CA THR A 658 12.47 -8.55 -13.68
C THR A 658 12.84 -8.48 -12.19
N GLY A 659 14.13 -8.41 -11.84
CA GLY A 659 14.54 -8.25 -10.44
C GLY A 659 14.22 -6.86 -9.86
N GLY A 660 14.52 -5.81 -10.63
CA GLY A 660 14.19 -4.43 -10.29
C GLY A 660 12.70 -4.21 -10.02
N PHE A 661 11.85 -4.93 -10.77
CA PHE A 661 10.41 -4.94 -10.61
C PHE A 661 9.97 -5.72 -9.37
N LYS A 662 10.35 -7.02 -9.25
CA LYS A 662 9.94 -7.94 -8.16
C LYS A 662 10.17 -7.38 -6.74
N SER A 663 11.26 -6.65 -6.51
CA SER A 663 11.59 -6.06 -5.20
C SER A 663 10.70 -4.89 -4.79
N ASN A 664 10.07 -4.21 -5.75
CA ASN A 664 9.46 -2.88 -5.55
C ASN A 664 7.96 -2.85 -5.80
N ILE A 665 7.45 -3.65 -6.74
CA ILE A 665 6.01 -3.75 -7.05
C ILE A 665 5.21 -4.31 -5.86
N SER A 666 5.82 -5.25 -5.11
CA SER A 666 5.18 -5.96 -4.00
C SER A 666 5.01 -5.07 -2.75
N PRO A 667 5.94 -4.18 -2.36
CA PRO A 667 5.64 -3.10 -1.43
C PRO A 667 4.64 -2.07 -1.98
N LEU A 668 4.79 -1.66 -3.25
CA LEU A 668 3.98 -0.58 -3.83
C LEU A 668 2.47 -0.86 -3.74
N ILE A 669 2.02 -2.10 -4.01
CA ILE A 669 0.58 -2.43 -3.90
C ILE A 669 0.04 -2.28 -2.48
N ALA A 670 0.80 -2.69 -1.47
CA ALA A 670 0.38 -2.58 -0.08
C ALA A 670 0.46 -1.14 0.43
N GLU A 671 1.36 -0.32 -0.12
CA GLU A 671 1.46 1.12 0.13
C GLU A 671 0.23 1.92 -0.31
N GLN A 672 -0.61 1.36 -1.19
CA GLN A 672 -1.86 2.01 -1.60
C GLN A 672 -2.94 1.97 -0.51
N TYR A 673 -2.79 1.13 0.51
CA TYR A 673 -3.67 1.10 1.67
C TYR A 673 -3.16 2.07 2.74
N LYS A 674 -3.79 3.26 2.83
CA LYS A 674 -3.36 4.37 3.70
C LYS A 674 -3.58 4.17 5.21
N GLN A 675 -4.34 3.15 5.63
CA GLN A 675 -4.72 2.98 7.03
C GLN A 675 -3.65 2.16 7.79
N ASP A 676 -2.75 2.86 8.50
CA ASP A 676 -1.70 2.22 9.32
C ASP A 676 -2.20 1.69 10.69
N LYS A 677 -3.31 2.21 11.24
CA LYS A 677 -3.85 1.83 12.57
C LYS A 677 -5.18 1.06 12.49
N ALA A 678 -5.33 0.04 13.34
CA ALA A 678 -6.59 -0.71 13.50
C ALA A 678 -7.70 0.15 14.10
N TYR A 679 -8.95 -0.15 13.74
CA TYR A 679 -10.13 0.57 14.24
C TYR A 679 -11.36 -0.34 14.40
N VAL A 680 -12.25 0.01 15.32
CA VAL A 680 -13.55 -0.67 15.49
C VAL A 680 -14.55 -0.17 14.45
N ARG A 681 -15.36 -1.07 13.89
CA ARG A 681 -16.47 -0.75 12.97
C ARG A 681 -17.72 -1.54 13.35
N VAL A 682 -18.90 -0.93 13.23
CA VAL A 682 -20.18 -1.69 13.22
C VAL A 682 -20.51 -2.13 11.80
N ASN A 683 -20.76 -3.42 11.60
CA ASN A 683 -21.04 -3.97 10.27
C ASN A 683 -22.52 -3.90 9.88
N LYS A 684 -22.83 -4.21 8.61
CA LYS A 684 -24.20 -4.23 8.06
C LYS A 684 -25.18 -5.20 8.77
N LYS A 685 -24.73 -5.98 9.75
CA LYS A 685 -25.53 -6.89 10.58
C LYS A 685 -25.53 -6.49 12.06
N GLY A 686 -25.16 -5.24 12.38
CA GLY A 686 -25.18 -4.68 13.74
C GLY A 686 -24.08 -5.19 14.68
N LYS A 687 -23.11 -5.97 14.20
CA LYS A 687 -22.01 -6.48 15.04
C LYS A 687 -20.79 -5.55 14.96
N LYS A 688 -20.19 -5.26 16.11
CA LYS A 688 -18.82 -4.70 16.20
C LYS A 688 -17.81 -5.71 15.63
N GLU A 689 -16.85 -5.22 14.86
CA GLU A 689 -15.72 -5.96 14.30
C GLU A 689 -14.51 -5.02 14.19
N ILE A 690 -13.29 -5.52 14.34
CA ILE A 690 -12.06 -4.71 14.22
C ILE A 690 -11.58 -4.77 12.78
N VAL A 691 -11.52 -3.62 12.10
CA VAL A 691 -10.80 -3.52 10.82
C VAL A 691 -9.31 -3.42 11.13
N ASP A 692 -8.58 -4.48 10.77
CA ASP A 692 -7.16 -4.65 11.06
C ASP A 692 -6.30 -4.44 9.79
N PRO A 693 -5.36 -3.49 9.78
CA PRO A 693 -4.41 -3.29 8.69
C PRO A 693 -3.62 -4.55 8.33
N ALA A 694 -3.15 -5.35 9.31
CA ALA A 694 -2.38 -6.56 9.02
C ALA A 694 -3.23 -7.60 8.28
N THR A 695 -4.45 -7.86 8.75
CA THR A 695 -5.45 -8.70 8.05
C THR A 695 -5.81 -8.12 6.66
N THR A 696 -5.85 -6.79 6.51
CA THR A 696 -6.17 -6.13 5.23
C THR A 696 -5.02 -6.26 4.22
N THR A 697 -3.78 -6.00 4.62
CA THR A 697 -2.57 -6.24 3.84
C THR A 697 -2.43 -7.73 3.45
N GLY A 698 -2.75 -8.65 4.37
CA GLY A 698 -2.83 -10.08 4.08
C GLY A 698 -3.86 -10.42 2.98
N ARG A 699 -5.04 -9.78 3.01
CA ARG A 699 -6.03 -9.90 1.92
C ARG A 699 -5.51 -9.28 0.61
N ILE A 700 -4.87 -8.11 0.64
CA ILE A 700 -4.28 -7.48 -0.55
C ILE A 700 -3.27 -8.43 -1.20
N TYR A 701 -2.34 -9.01 -0.43
CA TYR A 701 -1.37 -9.97 -0.96
C TYR A 701 -2.02 -11.26 -1.47
N LEU A 702 -3.13 -11.72 -0.87
CA LEU A 702 -3.87 -12.87 -1.35
C LEU A 702 -4.50 -12.65 -2.74
N TYR A 703 -5.12 -11.48 -3.00
CA TYR A 703 -5.63 -11.14 -4.34
C TYR A 703 -4.52 -10.77 -5.35
N PHE A 704 -3.41 -10.19 -4.87
CA PHE A 704 -2.19 -10.01 -5.66
C PHE A 704 -1.66 -11.36 -6.16
N TYR A 705 -1.56 -12.35 -5.27
CA TYR A 705 -1.09 -13.69 -5.61
C TYR A 705 -2.07 -14.47 -6.51
N LEU A 706 -3.37 -14.22 -6.39
CA LEU A 706 -4.35 -14.72 -7.36
C LEU A 706 -4.03 -14.21 -8.77
N LEU A 707 -3.83 -12.90 -8.93
CA LEU A 707 -3.49 -12.29 -10.22
C LEU A 707 -2.12 -12.73 -10.75
N ILE A 708 -1.12 -12.94 -9.89
CA ILE A 708 0.15 -13.59 -10.23
C ILE A 708 -0.09 -14.95 -10.89
N ASN A 709 -0.98 -15.78 -10.32
CA ASN A 709 -1.21 -17.14 -10.80
C ASN A 709 -2.11 -17.20 -12.04
N ILE A 710 -3.10 -16.33 -12.17
CA ILE A 710 -3.88 -16.19 -13.43
C ILE A 710 -2.95 -15.73 -14.56
N GLY A 711 -2.07 -14.75 -14.31
CA GLY A 711 -1.07 -14.29 -15.27
C GLY A 711 -0.11 -15.40 -15.68
N SER A 712 0.47 -16.11 -14.70
CA SER A 712 1.36 -17.26 -14.94
C SER A 712 0.72 -18.36 -15.79
N LEU A 713 -0.50 -18.78 -15.44
CA LEU A 713 -1.24 -19.85 -16.11
C LEU A 713 -1.62 -19.46 -17.55
N THR A 714 -2.19 -18.27 -17.74
CA THR A 714 -2.61 -17.79 -19.07
C THR A 714 -1.42 -17.50 -19.97
N GLY A 715 -0.34 -16.92 -19.44
CA GLY A 715 0.91 -16.68 -20.17
C GLY A 715 1.56 -17.98 -20.65
N SER A 716 1.80 -18.93 -19.74
CA SER A 716 2.47 -20.20 -20.08
C SER A 716 1.67 -21.00 -21.11
N ILE A 717 0.35 -21.12 -20.94
CA ILE A 717 -0.52 -21.83 -21.89
C ILE A 717 -0.52 -21.13 -23.26
N ALA A 718 -0.69 -19.80 -23.30
CA ALA A 718 -0.74 -19.05 -24.55
C ALA A 718 0.57 -19.15 -25.35
N MET A 719 1.73 -19.14 -24.68
CA MET A 719 3.01 -19.24 -25.40
C MET A 719 3.36 -20.67 -25.82
N VAL A 720 2.99 -21.70 -25.05
CA VAL A 720 3.13 -23.10 -25.49
C VAL A 720 2.31 -23.38 -26.76
N TYR A 721 1.08 -22.88 -26.86
CA TYR A 721 0.33 -22.98 -28.11
C TYR A 721 0.88 -22.08 -29.23
N SER A 722 1.41 -20.90 -28.89
CA SER A 722 2.05 -20.01 -29.88
C SER A 722 3.31 -20.65 -30.50
N GLU A 723 4.17 -21.30 -29.72
CA GLU A 723 5.35 -22.00 -30.27
C GLU A 723 4.96 -23.20 -31.11
N HIS A 724 3.80 -23.84 -30.85
CA HIS A 724 3.33 -24.99 -31.63
C HIS A 724 2.68 -24.60 -32.96
N TYR A 725 1.85 -23.55 -32.99
CA TYR A 725 1.13 -23.15 -34.21
C TYR A 725 1.87 -22.13 -35.10
N VAL A 726 2.70 -21.25 -34.53
CA VAL A 726 3.33 -20.14 -35.27
C VAL A 726 4.84 -20.04 -35.06
N GLY A 727 5.34 -20.35 -33.86
CA GLY A 727 6.76 -20.41 -33.53
C GLY A 727 7.23 -19.41 -32.46
N PHE A 728 8.54 -19.36 -32.23
CA PHE A 728 9.11 -18.69 -31.07
C PHE A 728 9.07 -17.16 -31.13
N TRP A 729 9.15 -16.55 -32.32
CA TRP A 729 9.07 -15.09 -32.46
C TRP A 729 7.74 -14.53 -31.92
N LEU A 730 6.61 -15.19 -32.21
CA LEU A 730 5.30 -14.79 -31.68
C LEU A 730 5.23 -15.04 -30.17
N SER A 731 5.81 -16.14 -29.73
CA SER A 731 5.87 -16.56 -28.32
C SER A 731 6.70 -15.64 -27.43
N PHE A 732 7.57 -14.80 -28.01
CA PHE A 732 8.25 -13.68 -27.33
C PHE A 732 7.59 -12.32 -27.60
N LEU A 733 6.88 -12.15 -28.72
CA LEU A 733 6.15 -10.91 -29.04
C LEU A 733 4.89 -10.72 -28.19
N LEU A 734 4.04 -11.74 -28.03
CA LEU A 734 2.81 -11.63 -27.25
C LEU A 734 3.05 -11.28 -25.75
N PRO A 735 4.05 -11.87 -25.05
CA PRO A 735 4.51 -11.39 -23.74
C PRO A 735 4.82 -9.90 -23.74
N THR A 736 5.61 -9.45 -24.72
CA THR A 736 6.06 -8.06 -24.84
C THR A 736 4.90 -7.08 -25.02
N ILE A 737 3.91 -7.42 -25.85
CA ILE A 737 2.70 -6.61 -26.07
C ILE A 737 1.90 -6.45 -24.78
N VAL A 738 1.71 -7.53 -24.01
CA VAL A 738 1.02 -7.46 -22.70
C VAL A 738 1.87 -6.70 -21.68
N PHE A 739 3.20 -6.84 -21.71
CA PHE A 739 4.10 -6.14 -20.80
C PHE A 739 4.10 -4.62 -21.02
N CYS A 740 3.80 -4.13 -22.23
CA CYS A 740 3.57 -2.70 -22.51
C CYS A 740 2.35 -2.09 -21.77
N LEU A 741 1.49 -2.90 -21.14
CA LEU A 741 0.46 -2.43 -20.20
C LEU A 741 1.06 -1.97 -18.86
N CYS A 742 2.21 -2.51 -18.45
CA CYS A 742 2.84 -2.16 -17.18
C CYS A 742 3.22 -0.67 -17.08
N PRO A 743 4.01 -0.08 -18.01
CA PRO A 743 4.40 1.33 -17.90
C PRO A 743 3.22 2.28 -18.14
N THR A 744 2.26 1.91 -18.99
CA THR A 744 1.11 2.76 -19.34
C THR A 744 0.12 2.88 -18.18
N ILE A 745 -0.24 1.77 -17.52
CA ILE A 745 -1.08 1.79 -16.30
C ILE A 745 -0.36 2.52 -15.16
N LEU A 746 0.94 2.27 -14.95
CA LEU A 746 1.70 2.96 -13.90
C LEU A 746 1.82 4.48 -14.15
N PHE A 747 2.01 4.90 -15.40
CA PHE A 747 2.10 6.31 -15.76
C PHE A 747 0.75 7.03 -15.62
N TYR A 748 -0.34 6.41 -16.08
CA TYR A 748 -1.68 6.99 -16.03
C TYR A 748 -2.17 7.24 -14.59
N PHE A 749 -2.05 6.25 -13.71
CA PHE A 749 -2.48 6.34 -12.31
C PHE A 749 -1.42 6.96 -11.37
N LYS A 750 -0.36 7.59 -11.90
CA LYS A 750 0.75 8.13 -11.09
C LYS A 750 0.28 9.16 -10.03
N SER A 751 -0.71 9.98 -10.36
CA SER A 751 -1.29 10.98 -9.44
C SER A 751 -1.98 10.37 -8.23
N ASP A 752 -2.49 9.15 -8.38
CA ASP A 752 -3.41 8.54 -7.44
C ASP A 752 -2.66 7.60 -6.48
N TYR A 753 -1.43 7.20 -6.85
CA TYR A 753 -0.59 6.34 -6.04
C TYR A 753 0.01 7.07 -4.84
N ASN A 754 -0.07 6.42 -3.69
CA ASN A 754 0.75 6.75 -2.53
C ASN A 754 2.20 6.29 -2.79
N LEU A 755 3.16 7.21 -2.75
CA LEU A 755 4.56 6.98 -3.15
C LEU A 755 5.53 7.49 -2.06
N SER A 756 6.14 6.58 -1.30
CA SER A 756 7.16 6.95 -0.31
C SER A 756 8.44 7.52 -0.96
N PRO A 757 9.06 8.58 -0.41
CA PRO A 757 10.30 9.14 -0.93
C PRO A 757 11.54 8.25 -0.63
N PRO A 758 12.58 8.28 -1.48
CA PRO A 758 13.86 7.64 -1.19
C PRO A 758 14.54 8.29 0.02
N THR A 759 14.98 7.47 0.98
CA THR A 759 15.46 7.88 2.32
C THR A 759 17.00 7.96 2.38
N GLY A 760 17.65 8.13 1.23
CA GLY A 760 19.10 8.30 1.15
C GLY A 760 19.85 7.10 1.71
N SER A 761 20.88 7.32 2.54
CA SER A 761 21.81 6.26 2.98
C SER A 761 21.25 5.24 4.00
N VAL A 762 19.95 4.91 3.95
CA VAL A 762 19.20 4.01 4.86
C VAL A 762 19.97 2.73 5.22
N MET A 763 20.41 1.99 4.19
CA MET A 763 21.09 0.71 4.36
C MET A 763 22.46 0.87 5.04
N ALA A 764 23.15 1.98 4.80
CA ALA A 764 24.40 2.29 5.49
C ALA A 764 24.15 2.74 6.93
N LYS A 765 23.11 3.54 7.20
CA LYS A 765 22.69 3.93 8.57
C LYS A 765 22.29 2.68 9.37
N ALA A 766 21.52 1.77 8.81
CA ALA A 766 21.06 0.55 9.48
C ALA A 766 22.22 -0.45 9.75
N TYR A 767 23.13 -0.62 8.77
CA TYR A 767 24.38 -1.37 8.97
C TYR A 767 25.23 -0.80 10.11
N LYS A 768 25.38 0.54 10.18
CA LYS A 768 26.15 1.22 11.24
C LYS A 768 25.47 1.10 12.61
N LEU A 769 24.14 1.26 12.70
CA LEU A 769 23.33 1.06 13.90
C LEU A 769 23.52 -0.35 14.47
N VAL A 770 23.36 -1.38 13.64
CA VAL A 770 23.59 -2.77 14.04
C VAL A 770 25.03 -2.99 14.49
N ARG A 771 26.01 -2.45 13.75
CA ARG A 771 27.44 -2.59 14.11
C ARG A 771 27.76 -1.89 15.45
N LEU A 772 27.07 -0.80 15.79
CA LEU A 772 27.17 -0.15 17.09
C LEU A 772 26.60 -1.06 18.19
N ALA A 773 25.41 -1.63 18.00
CA ALA A 773 24.79 -2.55 18.97
C ALA A 773 25.62 -3.81 19.23
N CYS A 774 26.32 -4.32 18.21
CA CYS A 774 27.20 -5.47 18.33
C CYS A 774 28.56 -5.17 18.98
N LYS A 775 28.92 -3.88 19.15
CA LYS A 775 30.24 -3.47 19.66
C LYS A 775 30.44 -4.04 21.07
N ASN A 776 31.58 -4.71 21.28
CA ASN A 776 31.97 -5.35 22.55
C ASN A 776 31.04 -6.48 23.06
N LYS A 777 29.96 -6.84 22.34
CA LYS A 777 29.08 -7.97 22.72
C LYS A 777 29.62 -9.34 22.26
N TRP A 778 30.51 -9.38 21.28
CA TRP A 778 31.10 -10.62 20.75
C TRP A 778 32.15 -11.26 21.68
N SER A 779 32.16 -12.59 21.78
CA SER A 779 33.17 -13.40 22.46
C SER A 779 33.47 -14.69 21.69
N TRP A 780 34.63 -15.30 21.94
CA TRP A 780 34.94 -16.65 21.45
C TRP A 780 34.12 -17.75 22.15
N ASN A 781 33.59 -17.48 23.35
CA ASN A 781 32.70 -18.41 24.05
C ASN A 781 31.24 -18.19 23.60
N TYR A 782 30.68 -19.17 22.87
CA TYR A 782 29.30 -19.15 22.39
C TYR A 782 28.27 -18.83 23.49
N LYS A 783 28.42 -19.36 24.71
CA LYS A 783 27.47 -19.09 25.81
C LYS A 783 27.51 -17.62 26.25
N THR A 784 28.71 -17.02 26.31
CA THR A 784 28.91 -15.60 26.63
C THR A 784 28.35 -14.72 25.51
N THR A 785 28.70 -15.01 24.26
CA THR A 785 28.18 -14.30 23.07
C THR A 785 26.66 -14.35 23.01
N ARG A 786 26.06 -15.52 23.24
CA ARG A 786 24.61 -15.68 23.31
C ARG A 786 23.99 -14.84 24.43
N LYS A 787 24.57 -14.85 25.64
CA LYS A 787 24.08 -14.03 26.77
C LYS A 787 24.12 -12.54 26.41
N ASN A 788 25.22 -12.07 25.83
CA ASN A 788 25.42 -10.67 25.44
C ASN A 788 24.45 -10.21 24.33
N PHE A 789 24.06 -11.11 23.42
CA PHE A 789 23.07 -10.87 22.36
C PHE A 789 21.61 -11.24 22.73
N SER A 790 21.37 -11.63 23.98
CA SER A 790 20.03 -11.88 24.56
C SER A 790 19.74 -10.92 25.73
N ASP A 791 20.49 -9.83 25.77
CA ASP A 791 20.42 -8.74 26.74
C ASP A 791 19.13 -7.93 26.50
N PRO A 792 18.21 -7.79 27.49
CA PRO A 792 16.93 -7.09 27.30
C PRO A 792 17.08 -5.66 26.78
N ASP A 793 18.17 -4.99 27.18
CA ASP A 793 18.47 -3.61 26.82
C ASP A 793 19.38 -3.50 25.58
N PHE A 794 19.66 -4.60 24.86
CA PHE A 794 20.52 -4.60 23.66
C PHE A 794 20.14 -3.51 22.65
N TRP A 795 18.84 -3.32 22.41
CA TRP A 795 18.31 -2.29 21.51
C TRP A 795 18.15 -0.94 22.19
N ASN A 796 17.77 -0.91 23.48
CA ASN A 796 17.64 0.32 24.26
C ASN A 796 18.97 1.09 24.34
N ASN A 797 20.08 0.37 24.53
CA ASN A 797 21.44 0.93 24.61
C ASN A 797 21.95 1.59 23.31
N VAL A 798 21.23 1.46 22.18
CA VAL A 798 21.57 2.12 20.90
C VAL A 798 20.49 3.06 20.37
N LYS A 799 19.43 3.29 21.15
CA LYS A 799 18.46 4.35 20.88
C LYS A 799 19.13 5.74 21.03
N PRO A 800 18.94 6.67 20.09
CA PRO A 800 19.44 8.05 20.18
C PRO A 800 19.19 8.72 21.53
N SER A 801 18.01 8.54 22.14
CA SER A 801 17.67 9.08 23.47
C SER A 801 18.68 8.70 24.57
N ASN A 802 19.13 7.44 24.58
CA ASN A 802 20.01 6.87 25.59
C ASN A 802 21.52 7.15 25.33
N ILE A 803 21.85 7.78 24.20
CA ILE A 803 23.22 8.19 23.88
C ILE A 803 23.34 9.72 24.06
N PRO A 804 24.23 10.23 24.95
CA PRO A 804 24.45 11.66 25.13
C PRO A 804 24.82 12.34 23.80
N ALA A 805 24.28 13.54 23.54
CA ALA A 805 24.42 14.22 22.25
C ALA A 805 25.89 14.34 21.78
N SER A 806 26.81 14.67 22.69
CA SER A 806 28.26 14.76 22.43
C SER A 806 28.95 13.42 22.08
N ALA A 807 28.28 12.29 22.32
CA ALA A 807 28.74 10.95 21.99
C ALA A 807 27.98 10.32 20.79
N ARG A 808 26.95 10.99 20.24
CA ARG A 808 26.20 10.51 19.07
C ARG A 808 27.09 10.59 17.81
N PRO A 809 27.28 9.49 17.07
CA PRO A 809 28.00 9.54 15.80
C PRO A 809 27.21 10.34 14.75
N ALA A 810 27.86 11.19 13.95
CA ALA A 810 27.23 12.08 12.96
C ALA A 810 26.37 11.39 11.86
N TRP A 811 26.29 10.06 11.82
CA TRP A 811 25.37 9.32 10.94
C TRP A 811 24.07 8.89 11.62
N MET A 812 23.92 9.13 12.93
CA MET A 812 22.75 8.83 13.75
C MET A 812 21.71 9.95 13.63
N THR A 813 21.20 10.15 12.41
CA THR A 813 20.21 11.19 12.05
C THR A 813 18.78 10.64 12.07
N PHE A 814 18.50 9.68 12.95
CA PHE A 814 17.25 8.94 13.04
C PHE A 814 16.77 8.95 14.49
N ASP A 815 15.52 8.56 14.70
CA ASP A 815 14.83 8.55 15.99
C ASP A 815 14.91 7.19 16.71
N ASP A 816 14.28 7.11 17.89
CA ASP A 816 14.23 5.91 18.72
C ASP A 816 13.31 4.83 18.11
N GLU A 817 12.30 5.27 17.37
CA GLU A 817 11.26 4.48 16.72
C GLU A 817 11.85 3.71 15.54
N TRP A 818 12.71 4.34 14.73
CA TRP A 818 13.41 3.67 13.63
C TRP A 818 14.35 2.57 14.11
N VAL A 819 14.91 2.68 15.33
CA VAL A 819 15.70 1.59 15.94
C VAL A 819 14.83 0.35 16.20
N ASP A 820 13.60 0.53 16.68
CA ASP A 820 12.66 -0.58 16.86
C ASP A 820 12.03 -1.06 15.54
N GLU A 821 11.82 -0.19 14.53
CA GLU A 821 11.48 -0.63 13.17
C GLU A 821 12.61 -1.51 12.57
N VAL A 822 13.88 -1.14 12.73
CA VAL A 822 15.03 -1.93 12.25
C VAL A 822 15.14 -3.26 13.01
N ARG A 823 14.89 -3.26 14.33
CA ARG A 823 14.75 -4.49 15.15
C ARG A 823 13.64 -5.40 14.62
N ARG A 824 12.49 -4.84 14.23
CA ARG A 824 11.34 -5.57 13.67
C ARG A 824 11.66 -6.15 12.28
N GLY A 825 12.32 -5.38 11.41
CA GLY A 825 12.80 -5.86 10.11
C GLY A 825 13.84 -6.98 10.24
N LEU A 826 14.70 -6.92 11.26
CA LEU A 826 15.66 -7.99 11.58
C LEU A 826 15.01 -9.29 12.04
N LEU A 827 13.94 -9.21 12.83
CA LEU A 827 13.11 -10.36 13.19
C LEU A 827 12.45 -10.98 11.94
N ALA A 828 12.02 -10.15 10.97
CA ALA A 828 11.52 -10.64 9.69
C ALA A 828 12.59 -11.37 8.86
N CYS A 829 13.79 -10.79 8.71
CA CYS A 829 14.93 -11.47 8.09
C CYS A 829 15.21 -12.82 8.75
N LYS A 830 15.15 -12.89 10.09
CA LYS A 830 15.33 -14.14 10.85
C LYS A 830 14.22 -15.18 10.58
N VAL A 831 12.97 -14.75 10.44
CA VAL A 831 11.85 -15.60 9.97
C VAL A 831 12.15 -16.17 8.58
N PHE A 832 12.68 -15.35 7.67
CA PHE A 832 13.02 -15.76 6.31
C PHE A 832 14.21 -16.73 6.22
N LEU A 833 15.11 -16.78 7.20
CA LEU A 833 16.21 -17.75 7.24
C LEU A 833 15.76 -19.23 7.28
N TRP A 834 14.51 -19.52 7.68
CA TRP A 834 13.95 -20.88 7.66
C TRP A 834 13.36 -21.28 6.31
N TYR A 835 12.99 -20.31 5.47
CA TYR A 835 12.34 -20.58 4.19
C TYR A 835 13.16 -21.42 3.19
N PRO A 836 14.50 -21.45 3.17
CA PRO A 836 15.23 -22.41 2.33
C PRO A 836 14.86 -23.88 2.58
N LEU A 837 14.42 -24.24 3.79
CA LEU A 837 13.92 -25.59 4.10
C LEU A 837 12.50 -25.82 3.55
N TYR A 838 11.65 -24.80 3.56
CA TYR A 838 10.34 -24.80 2.91
C TYR A 838 10.48 -24.93 1.38
N TRP A 839 11.30 -24.06 0.79
CA TRP A 839 11.54 -23.99 -0.64
C TRP A 839 12.18 -25.28 -1.18
N LEU A 840 12.92 -26.04 -0.35
CA LEU A 840 13.46 -27.33 -0.75
C LEU A 840 12.38 -28.37 -1.06
N ALA A 841 11.28 -28.37 -0.29
CA ALA A 841 10.10 -29.20 -0.55
C ALA A 841 9.25 -28.65 -1.69
N TYR A 842 9.06 -27.33 -1.75
CA TYR A 842 8.37 -26.67 -2.86
C TYR A 842 9.04 -26.95 -4.22
N ASN A 843 10.36 -26.78 -4.33
CA ASN A 843 11.13 -26.91 -5.58
C ASN A 843 11.16 -28.35 -6.13
N GLN A 844 10.75 -29.37 -5.36
CA GLN A 844 10.54 -30.72 -5.92
C GLN A 844 9.47 -30.70 -7.02
N MET A 845 8.47 -29.82 -6.89
CA MET A 845 7.36 -29.65 -7.83
C MET A 845 7.81 -29.19 -9.22
N THR A 846 8.85 -28.36 -9.29
CA THR A 846 9.35 -27.76 -10.54
C THR A 846 10.41 -28.59 -11.26
N GLY A 847 10.77 -29.77 -10.74
CA GLY A 847 11.78 -30.66 -11.32
C GLY A 847 11.44 -32.12 -11.11
N ASN A 848 11.72 -32.65 -9.92
CA ASN A 848 11.59 -34.07 -9.61
C ASN A 848 10.16 -34.62 -9.82
N LEU A 849 9.10 -33.86 -9.50
CA LEU A 849 7.72 -34.29 -9.76
C LEU A 849 7.38 -34.34 -11.26
N VAL A 850 7.99 -33.47 -12.09
CA VAL A 850 7.84 -33.54 -13.55
C VAL A 850 8.61 -34.74 -14.11
N SER A 851 9.78 -35.07 -13.56
CA SER A 851 10.49 -36.31 -13.88
C SER A 851 9.68 -37.56 -13.47
N GLN A 852 9.03 -37.52 -12.30
CA GLN A 852 8.09 -38.56 -11.87
C GLN A 852 6.89 -38.67 -12.83
N ALA A 853 6.30 -37.56 -13.30
CA ALA A 853 5.18 -37.53 -14.24
C ALA A 853 5.47 -38.31 -15.53
N ASN A 854 6.69 -38.17 -16.06
CA ASN A 854 7.14 -38.87 -17.28
C ASN A 854 7.13 -40.41 -17.16
N THR A 855 7.12 -40.96 -15.94
CA THR A 855 7.09 -42.41 -15.68
C THR A 855 5.67 -42.99 -15.51
N MET A 856 4.63 -42.17 -15.65
CA MET A 856 3.22 -42.54 -15.47
C MET A 856 2.42 -42.39 -16.77
N GLN A 857 1.17 -42.86 -16.78
CA GLN A 857 0.30 -42.74 -17.96
C GLN A 857 -0.27 -41.31 -18.08
N LEU A 858 0.27 -40.57 -19.06
CA LEU A 858 -0.04 -39.16 -19.35
C LEU A 858 -1.33 -38.93 -20.17
N GLY A 859 -1.92 -39.98 -20.76
CA GLY A 859 -3.21 -39.88 -21.47
C GLY A 859 -3.23 -38.95 -22.71
N GLY A 860 -2.08 -38.54 -23.23
CA GLY A 860 -1.96 -37.57 -24.33
C GLY A 860 -1.73 -36.12 -23.89
N VAL A 861 -1.75 -35.84 -22.58
CA VAL A 861 -1.43 -34.52 -22.01
C VAL A 861 0.09 -34.28 -22.01
N PRO A 862 0.60 -33.13 -22.50
CA PRO A 862 2.00 -32.76 -22.33
C PRO A 862 2.40 -32.64 -20.85
N ASN A 863 3.60 -33.12 -20.49
CA ASN A 863 4.11 -33.08 -19.11
C ASN A 863 4.07 -31.67 -18.49
N ASP A 864 4.29 -30.64 -19.30
CA ASP A 864 4.38 -29.25 -18.87
C ASP A 864 3.02 -28.69 -18.36
N ILE A 865 1.91 -29.33 -18.74
CA ILE A 865 0.57 -29.04 -18.20
C ILE A 865 0.42 -29.58 -16.76
N ILE A 866 1.20 -30.58 -16.34
CA ILE A 866 1.20 -31.09 -14.96
C ILE A 866 1.73 -30.01 -13.99
N SER A 867 2.75 -29.24 -14.39
CA SER A 867 3.21 -28.06 -13.65
C SER A 867 2.12 -26.99 -13.47
N ASN A 868 1.19 -26.85 -14.42
CA ASN A 868 0.08 -25.91 -14.34
C ASN A 868 -0.98 -26.29 -13.29
N LEU A 869 -0.91 -27.49 -12.70
CA LEU A 869 -1.78 -27.85 -11.58
C LEU A 869 -1.61 -26.91 -10.38
N ASN A 870 -0.40 -26.41 -10.10
CA ASN A 870 -0.15 -25.51 -8.97
C ASN A 870 -0.90 -24.16 -9.08
N PRO A 871 -0.72 -23.36 -10.15
CA PRO A 871 -1.48 -22.11 -10.29
C PRO A 871 -3.00 -22.36 -10.36
N ILE A 872 -3.46 -23.46 -10.97
CA ILE A 872 -4.89 -23.85 -10.94
C ILE A 872 -5.37 -24.07 -9.50
N PHE A 873 -4.62 -24.84 -8.70
CA PHE A 873 -4.94 -25.06 -7.29
C PHE A 873 -4.95 -23.77 -6.48
N ILE A 874 -4.04 -22.83 -6.73
CA ILE A 874 -3.99 -21.55 -6.04
C ILE A 874 -5.19 -20.67 -6.42
N ILE A 875 -5.57 -20.63 -7.71
CA ILE A 875 -6.74 -19.91 -8.20
C ILE A 875 -8.03 -20.42 -7.54
N ILE A 876 -8.14 -21.72 -7.28
CA ILE A 876 -9.27 -22.34 -6.56
C ILE A 876 -9.17 -22.10 -5.04
N THR A 877 -7.98 -22.24 -4.47
CA THR A 877 -7.74 -22.20 -3.02
C THR A 877 -7.84 -20.79 -2.44
N VAL A 878 -7.39 -19.77 -3.16
CA VAL A 878 -7.40 -18.37 -2.69
C VAL A 878 -8.81 -17.88 -2.31
N PRO A 879 -9.85 -18.03 -3.15
CA PRO A 879 -11.23 -17.72 -2.77
C PRO A 879 -11.74 -18.59 -1.61
N ILE A 880 -11.42 -19.89 -1.58
CA ILE A 880 -11.81 -20.79 -0.47
C ILE A 880 -11.23 -20.28 0.85
N MET A 881 -9.97 -19.82 0.85
CA MET A 881 -9.31 -19.28 2.03
C MET A 881 -9.93 -17.96 2.49
N ASP A 882 -10.17 -17.00 1.60
CA ASP A 882 -10.68 -15.67 1.97
C ASP A 882 -12.17 -15.65 2.35
N TYR A 883 -13.00 -16.45 1.69
CA TYR A 883 -14.46 -16.47 1.92
C TYR A 883 -14.94 -17.53 2.90
N PHE A 884 -14.22 -18.65 3.07
CA PHE A 884 -14.68 -19.76 3.92
C PHE A 884 -13.73 -20.08 5.08
N VAL A 885 -12.45 -20.37 4.81
CA VAL A 885 -11.53 -20.88 5.86
C VAL A 885 -11.11 -19.78 6.84
N TYR A 886 -10.59 -18.64 6.38
CA TYR A 886 -10.20 -17.56 7.28
C TYR A 886 -11.41 -16.96 8.04
N PRO A 887 -12.60 -16.76 7.45
CA PRO A 887 -13.80 -16.39 8.21
C PRO A 887 -14.24 -17.48 9.19
N GLY A 888 -14.18 -18.75 8.81
CA GLY A 888 -14.50 -19.89 9.68
C GLY A 888 -13.62 -19.94 10.92
N LEU A 889 -12.30 -19.86 10.76
CA LEU A 889 -11.34 -19.81 11.87
C LEU A 889 -11.60 -18.61 12.80
N ARG A 890 -11.93 -17.44 12.24
CA ARG A 890 -12.31 -16.25 13.03
C ARG A 890 -13.62 -16.42 13.79
N ASN A 891 -14.62 -17.06 13.19
CA ASN A 891 -15.87 -17.43 13.88
C ASN A 891 -15.66 -18.45 15.01
N MET A 892 -14.57 -19.24 14.96
CA MET A 892 -14.12 -20.14 16.02
C MET A 892 -13.22 -19.45 17.07
N GLY A 893 -13.00 -18.13 16.98
CA GLY A 893 -12.11 -17.38 17.87
C GLY A 893 -10.61 -17.59 17.62
N ILE A 894 -10.23 -18.26 16.53
CA ILE A 894 -8.83 -18.61 16.23
C ILE A 894 -8.16 -17.47 15.45
N ASN A 895 -7.37 -16.65 16.15
CA ASN A 895 -6.48 -15.67 15.49
C ASN A 895 -5.30 -16.39 14.80
N PHE A 896 -5.44 -16.59 13.48
CA PHE A 896 -4.49 -17.28 12.62
C PHE A 896 -3.44 -16.31 12.05
N SER A 897 -2.56 -15.87 12.94
CA SER A 897 -1.44 -14.95 12.71
C SER A 897 -0.40 -15.48 11.71
N PRO A 898 0.45 -14.59 11.12
CA PRO A 898 1.43 -14.97 10.10
C PRO A 898 2.31 -16.17 10.43
N ILE A 899 2.88 -16.23 11.65
CA ILE A 899 3.75 -17.35 12.07
C ILE A 899 2.97 -18.68 12.10
N LYS A 900 1.68 -18.67 12.46
CA LYS A 900 0.82 -19.86 12.42
C LYS A 900 0.52 -20.32 10.98
N LYS A 901 0.21 -19.38 10.07
CA LYS A 901 0.03 -19.67 8.63
C LYS A 901 1.29 -20.35 8.06
N ILE A 902 2.46 -19.75 8.26
CA ILE A 902 3.75 -20.27 7.76
C ILE A 902 4.03 -21.67 8.34
N THR A 903 3.82 -21.86 9.66
CA THR A 903 3.97 -23.16 10.33
C THR A 903 3.11 -24.25 9.67
N VAL A 904 1.84 -23.96 9.38
CA VAL A 904 0.94 -24.89 8.69
C VAL A 904 1.41 -25.16 7.25
N GLY A 905 1.93 -24.17 6.54
CA GLY A 905 2.54 -24.33 5.22
C GLY A 905 3.71 -25.33 5.22
N PHE A 906 4.63 -25.27 6.18
CA PHE A 906 5.71 -26.27 6.31
C PHE A 906 5.18 -27.71 6.46
N PHE A 907 4.11 -27.92 7.24
CA PHE A 907 3.51 -29.25 7.39
C PHE A 907 2.76 -29.70 6.13
N LEU A 908 2.08 -28.79 5.42
CA LEU A 908 1.45 -29.09 4.13
C LEU A 908 2.50 -29.49 3.07
N ALA A 909 3.62 -28.76 2.98
CA ALA A 909 4.75 -29.11 2.11
C ALA A 909 5.37 -30.48 2.48
N SER A 910 5.51 -30.77 3.79
CA SER A 910 5.97 -32.08 4.25
C SER A 910 5.03 -33.20 3.82
N MET A 911 3.70 -33.03 3.96
CA MET A 911 2.68 -34.01 3.53
C MET A 911 2.63 -34.18 2.01
N ALA A 912 2.81 -33.11 1.22
CA ALA A 912 2.99 -33.22 -0.23
C ALA A 912 4.17 -34.15 -0.58
N MET A 913 5.29 -34.02 0.15
CA MET A 913 6.47 -34.86 -0.07
C MET A 913 6.30 -36.29 0.45
N VAL A 914 5.49 -36.54 1.49
CA VAL A 914 5.03 -37.90 1.82
C VAL A 914 4.24 -38.49 0.65
N SER A 915 3.30 -37.74 0.07
CA SER A 915 2.52 -38.22 -1.07
C SER A 915 3.40 -38.52 -2.28
N ALA A 916 4.35 -37.64 -2.64
CA ALA A 916 5.29 -37.87 -3.74
C ALA A 916 6.20 -39.09 -3.49
N CYS A 917 6.64 -39.30 -2.25
CA CYS A 917 7.41 -40.47 -1.81
C CYS A 917 6.63 -41.78 -1.97
N VAL A 918 5.38 -41.82 -1.48
CA VAL A 918 4.49 -42.97 -1.62
C VAL A 918 4.18 -43.26 -3.10
N THR A 919 3.90 -42.23 -3.90
CA THR A 919 3.73 -42.37 -5.35
C THR A 919 4.97 -42.97 -6.01
N GLN A 920 6.19 -42.50 -5.65
CA GLN A 920 7.43 -43.05 -6.20
C GLN A 920 7.64 -44.53 -5.84
N HIS A 921 7.35 -44.92 -4.59
CA HIS A 921 7.43 -46.32 -4.16
C HIS A 921 6.51 -47.23 -4.99
N PHE A 922 5.29 -46.78 -5.29
CA PHE A 922 4.37 -47.54 -6.16
C PHE A 922 4.80 -47.53 -7.65
N ILE A 923 5.43 -46.47 -8.15
CA ILE A 923 6.01 -46.44 -9.51
C ILE A 923 7.09 -47.53 -9.66
N TYR A 924 8.06 -47.58 -8.73
CA TYR A 924 9.08 -48.62 -8.74
C TYR A 924 8.49 -50.02 -8.54
N LYS A 925 7.55 -50.20 -7.61
CA LYS A 925 6.94 -51.51 -7.33
C LYS A 925 6.05 -52.05 -8.46
N MET A 926 5.42 -51.19 -9.27
CA MET A 926 4.40 -51.59 -10.25
C MET A 926 4.83 -51.46 -11.71
N SER A 927 5.97 -50.84 -12.02
CA SER A 927 6.48 -50.74 -13.40
C SER A 927 7.28 -51.98 -13.81
N VAL A 928 7.26 -52.29 -15.12
CA VAL A 928 8.00 -53.43 -15.70
C VAL A 928 9.53 -53.24 -15.64
N CYS A 929 9.99 -52.01 -15.43
CA CYS A 929 11.40 -51.63 -15.34
C CYS A 929 11.90 -51.40 -13.90
N GLY A 930 11.00 -51.51 -12.91
CA GLY A 930 11.31 -51.46 -11.48
C GLY A 930 12.07 -50.21 -11.06
N ASP A 931 13.01 -50.42 -10.16
CA ASP A 931 13.94 -49.45 -9.57
C ASP A 931 14.88 -48.75 -10.58
N ASN A 932 14.91 -49.13 -11.87
CA ASN A 932 15.83 -48.60 -12.89
C ASN A 932 15.09 -47.90 -14.06
N ILE A 933 13.89 -47.38 -13.79
CA ILE A 933 12.93 -46.91 -14.79
C ILE A 933 13.49 -45.84 -15.76
N ASN A 934 14.17 -44.80 -15.26
CA ASN A 934 14.76 -43.74 -16.08
C ASN A 934 16.03 -44.20 -16.82
N ALA A 935 16.81 -45.11 -16.23
CA ALA A 935 18.02 -45.66 -16.87
C ALA A 935 17.65 -46.55 -18.07
N LEU A 936 16.64 -47.41 -17.91
CA LEU A 936 16.14 -48.26 -18.99
C LEU A 936 15.38 -47.46 -20.06
N ALA A 937 14.64 -46.42 -19.69
CA ALA A 937 14.03 -45.49 -20.65
C ALA A 937 15.09 -44.75 -21.48
N LYS A 938 16.19 -44.27 -20.86
CA LYS A 938 17.35 -43.69 -21.57
C LYS A 938 18.03 -44.69 -22.51
N ALA A 939 18.02 -45.99 -22.17
CA ALA A 939 18.49 -47.07 -23.04
C ALA A 939 17.51 -47.43 -24.19
N GLY A 940 16.44 -46.64 -24.39
CA GLY A 940 15.49 -46.80 -25.49
C GLY A 940 14.31 -47.73 -25.22
N ARG A 941 14.17 -48.26 -23.99
CA ARG A 941 13.08 -49.16 -23.60
C ARG A 941 11.77 -48.40 -23.38
N LYS A 942 10.68 -48.83 -24.04
CA LYS A 942 9.41 -48.07 -24.17
C LYS A 942 8.26 -48.57 -23.30
N ASP A 943 8.42 -49.73 -22.65
CA ASP A 943 7.46 -50.33 -21.70
C ASP A 943 7.73 -49.91 -20.24
N CYS A 944 8.68 -49.00 -20.00
CA CYS A 944 9.08 -48.52 -18.67
C CYS A 944 8.13 -47.48 -18.04
N ASN A 945 6.81 -47.72 -18.06
CA ASN A 945 5.83 -46.87 -17.39
C ASN A 945 5.11 -47.62 -16.27
N ALA A 946 4.75 -46.92 -15.19
CA ALA A 946 3.82 -47.42 -14.20
C ALA A 946 2.40 -47.55 -14.79
N PRO A 947 1.60 -48.55 -14.38
CA PRO A 947 0.29 -48.85 -14.98
C PRO A 947 -0.85 -47.90 -14.55
N PHE A 948 -0.53 -46.79 -13.86
CA PHE A 948 -1.51 -45.81 -13.37
C PHE A 948 -1.27 -44.41 -13.93
N THR A 949 -2.30 -43.58 -13.86
CA THR A 949 -2.32 -42.26 -14.50
C THR A 949 -1.63 -41.17 -13.68
N VAL A 950 -1.04 -40.21 -14.40
CA VAL A 950 -0.37 -39.01 -13.85
C VAL A 950 -1.26 -38.21 -12.89
N TRP A 951 -2.60 -38.29 -13.03
CA TRP A 951 -3.54 -37.56 -12.16
C TRP A 951 -3.44 -37.89 -10.67
N VAL A 952 -2.74 -38.96 -10.26
CA VAL A 952 -2.37 -39.17 -8.85
C VAL A 952 -1.57 -37.98 -8.27
N GLN A 953 -0.81 -37.27 -9.11
CA GLN A 953 -0.03 -36.10 -8.70
C GLN A 953 -0.89 -34.87 -8.36
N VAL A 954 -2.19 -34.87 -8.65
CA VAL A 954 -3.14 -33.85 -8.16
C VAL A 954 -3.07 -33.72 -6.64
N ILE A 955 -2.75 -34.80 -5.90
CA ILE A 955 -2.58 -34.78 -4.44
C ILE A 955 -1.34 -33.97 -4.01
N PRO A 956 -0.08 -34.32 -4.39
CA PRO A 956 1.08 -33.52 -4.00
C PRO A 956 1.08 -32.10 -4.58
N TYR A 957 0.62 -31.88 -5.81
CA TYR A 957 0.50 -30.52 -6.36
C TYR A 957 -0.54 -29.68 -5.58
N GLY A 958 -1.69 -30.27 -5.21
CA GLY A 958 -2.71 -29.57 -4.40
C GLY A 958 -2.25 -29.25 -2.98
N LEU A 959 -1.50 -30.16 -2.36
CA LEU A 959 -0.89 -29.92 -1.05
C LEU A 959 0.23 -28.86 -1.11
N ILE A 960 1.00 -28.78 -2.21
CA ILE A 960 1.94 -27.67 -2.44
C ILE A 960 1.21 -26.35 -2.71
N GLY A 961 0.15 -26.32 -3.50
CA GLY A 961 -0.63 -25.09 -3.74
C GLY A 961 -1.28 -24.54 -2.47
N LEU A 962 -1.87 -25.41 -1.64
CA LEU A 962 -2.39 -25.02 -0.32
C LEU A 962 -1.27 -24.57 0.64
N SER A 963 -0.12 -25.26 0.62
CA SER A 963 1.09 -24.85 1.34
C SER A 963 1.57 -23.44 0.92
N GLU A 964 1.58 -23.15 -0.37
CA GLU A 964 2.04 -21.89 -0.94
C GLU A 964 1.16 -20.71 -0.53
N VAL A 965 -0.16 -20.92 -0.48
CA VAL A 965 -1.12 -19.93 0.03
C VAL A 965 -0.89 -19.61 1.52
N MET A 966 -0.40 -20.57 2.30
CA MET A 966 -0.13 -20.40 3.74
C MET A 966 1.26 -19.84 4.05
N ALA A 967 2.28 -20.16 3.25
CA ALA A 967 3.67 -19.79 3.52
C ALA A 967 4.24 -18.75 2.55
N SER A 968 4.03 -18.86 1.24
CA SER A 968 4.62 -17.94 0.26
C SER A 968 3.93 -16.57 0.28
N ILE A 969 2.59 -16.55 0.24
CA ILE A 969 1.83 -15.29 0.30
C ILE A 969 2.14 -14.56 1.61
N THR A 970 2.08 -15.28 2.74
CA THR A 970 2.37 -14.71 4.05
C THR A 970 3.85 -14.33 4.25
N LYS A 971 4.79 -14.86 3.45
CA LYS A 971 6.16 -14.35 3.39
C LYS A 971 6.18 -12.88 2.93
N LEU A 972 5.39 -12.55 1.91
CA LEU A 972 5.30 -11.20 1.33
C LEU A 972 4.56 -10.25 2.29
N GLU A 973 3.46 -10.73 2.88
CA GLU A 973 2.71 -10.08 3.97
C GLU A 973 3.64 -9.68 5.13
N TYR A 974 4.40 -10.64 5.67
CA TYR A 974 5.28 -10.43 6.82
C TYR A 974 6.50 -9.57 6.47
N ALA A 975 7.00 -9.64 5.25
CA ALA A 975 8.12 -8.81 4.80
C ALA A 975 7.73 -7.32 4.76
N TYR A 976 6.52 -7.01 4.28
CA TYR A 976 6.00 -5.64 4.25
C TYR A 976 5.61 -5.12 5.65
N THR A 977 4.84 -5.88 6.44
CA THR A 977 4.32 -5.39 7.74
C THR A 977 5.39 -5.26 8.81
N LYS A 978 6.49 -6.02 8.71
CA LYS A 978 7.58 -5.97 9.70
C LYS A 978 8.76 -5.09 9.30
N ALA A 979 8.91 -4.74 8.03
CA ALA A 979 9.97 -3.82 7.60
C ALA A 979 9.82 -2.41 8.23
N PRO A 980 10.92 -1.65 8.30
CA PRO A 980 10.86 -0.19 8.37
C PRO A 980 10.20 0.39 7.12
N LYS A 981 9.42 1.48 7.24
CA LYS A 981 8.71 2.11 6.09
C LYS A 981 9.68 2.43 4.94
N ASN A 982 10.88 2.89 5.31
CA ASN A 982 11.96 3.28 4.41
C ASN A 982 12.91 2.13 3.97
N MET A 983 12.63 0.87 4.34
CA MET A 983 13.44 -0.32 3.96
C MET A 983 12.60 -1.48 3.40
N ARG A 984 11.31 -1.27 3.10
CA ARG A 984 10.39 -2.32 2.65
C ARG A 984 10.89 -3.09 1.44
N SER A 985 11.42 -2.43 0.41
CA SER A 985 11.93 -3.12 -0.79
C SER A 985 13.11 -4.02 -0.46
N SER A 986 13.99 -3.58 0.43
CA SER A 986 15.16 -4.35 0.87
C SER A 986 14.80 -5.60 1.67
N ILE A 987 13.83 -5.51 2.58
CA ILE A 987 13.31 -6.67 3.31
C ILE A 987 12.59 -7.62 2.34
N GLN A 988 11.85 -7.09 1.35
CA GLN A 988 11.24 -7.89 0.28
C GLN A 988 12.29 -8.65 -0.56
N ALA A 989 13.38 -7.98 -0.94
CA ALA A 989 14.45 -8.59 -1.71
C ALA A 989 15.20 -9.67 -0.92
N PHE A 990 15.40 -9.49 0.40
CA PHE A 990 15.91 -10.54 1.27
C PHE A 990 14.94 -11.73 1.37
N ALA A 991 13.63 -11.47 1.49
CA ALA A 991 12.62 -12.53 1.46
C ALA A 991 12.59 -13.29 0.12
N LEU A 992 12.88 -12.63 -1.00
CA LEU A 992 13.01 -13.25 -2.33
C LEU A 992 14.31 -14.08 -2.47
N LEU A 993 15.43 -13.63 -1.89
CA LEU A 993 16.74 -14.31 -1.92
C LEU A 993 16.69 -15.73 -1.33
N THR A 994 15.77 -16.00 -0.40
CA THR A 994 15.56 -17.35 0.17
C THR A 994 15.33 -18.44 -0.88
N ASN A 995 14.77 -18.10 -2.05
CA ASN A 995 14.63 -19.01 -3.18
C ASN A 995 16.00 -19.43 -3.75
N ALA A 996 16.92 -18.47 -3.97
CA ALA A 996 18.24 -18.77 -4.53
C ALA A 996 19.10 -19.60 -3.57
N ILE A 997 18.98 -19.36 -2.26
CA ILE A 997 19.61 -20.20 -1.22
C ILE A 997 19.04 -21.64 -1.28
N SER A 998 17.71 -21.79 -1.44
CA SER A 998 17.11 -23.10 -1.62
C SER A 998 17.56 -23.83 -2.88
N SER A 999 17.72 -23.12 -4.01
CA SER A 999 18.23 -23.73 -5.25
C SER A 999 19.66 -24.25 -5.07
N ALA A 1000 20.51 -23.56 -4.30
CA ALA A 1000 21.83 -24.04 -3.94
C ALA A 1000 21.79 -25.30 -3.03
N LEU A 1001 20.86 -25.37 -2.08
CA LEU A 1001 20.64 -26.57 -1.25
C LEU A 1001 20.11 -27.75 -2.09
N GLY A 1002 19.16 -27.51 -3.01
CA GLY A 1002 18.66 -28.51 -3.95
C GLY A 1002 19.75 -29.04 -4.89
N GLN A 1003 20.68 -28.18 -5.31
CA GLN A 1003 21.84 -28.57 -6.11
C GLN A 1003 22.78 -29.53 -5.36
N ALA A 1004 22.91 -29.39 -4.03
CA ALA A 1004 23.67 -30.33 -3.20
C ALA A 1004 22.96 -31.69 -3.02
N LEU A 1005 21.63 -31.73 -3.11
CA LEU A 1005 20.82 -32.95 -3.01
C LEU A 1005 20.49 -33.60 -4.37
N THR A 1006 21.00 -33.05 -5.48
CA THR A 1006 20.74 -33.56 -6.84
C THR A 1006 21.24 -35.01 -7.04
N ALA A 1007 22.21 -35.48 -6.25
CA ALA A 1007 22.64 -36.87 -6.25
C ALA A 1007 21.54 -37.86 -5.77
N LEU A 1008 20.49 -37.38 -5.09
CA LEU A 1008 19.30 -38.19 -4.77
C LEU A 1008 18.19 -38.03 -5.82
N SER A 1009 18.36 -37.21 -6.86
CA SER A 1009 17.39 -37.06 -7.96
C SER A 1009 17.52 -38.13 -9.05
N GLU A 1010 18.38 -39.12 -8.87
CA GLU A 1010 18.52 -40.27 -9.78
C GLU A 1010 17.88 -41.53 -9.19
N ASP A 1011 17.55 -42.49 -10.05
CA ASP A 1011 17.03 -43.80 -9.62
C ASP A 1011 18.10 -44.64 -8.90
N PRO A 1012 17.77 -45.43 -7.87
CA PRO A 1012 16.45 -45.58 -7.21
C PRO A 1012 16.22 -44.58 -6.06
N LEU A 1013 17.03 -43.52 -5.97
CA LEU A 1013 17.13 -42.66 -4.78
C LEU A 1013 15.99 -41.65 -4.64
N LEU A 1014 15.10 -41.50 -5.63
CA LEU A 1014 13.96 -40.57 -5.57
C LEU A 1014 13.05 -40.79 -4.35
N VAL A 1015 12.85 -42.04 -3.90
CA VAL A 1015 12.11 -42.35 -2.66
C VAL A 1015 12.82 -41.76 -1.44
N TYR A 1016 14.15 -41.91 -1.36
CA TYR A 1016 14.97 -41.30 -0.30
C TYR A 1016 15.00 -39.78 -0.40
N ASN A 1017 14.94 -39.20 -1.61
CA ASN A 1017 14.87 -37.76 -1.84
C ASN A 1017 13.59 -37.17 -1.24
N TYR A 1018 12.42 -37.64 -1.70
CA TYR A 1018 11.12 -37.17 -1.20
C TYR A 1018 10.95 -37.44 0.30
N GLY A 1019 11.39 -38.61 0.79
CA GLY A 1019 11.38 -38.94 2.22
C GLY A 1019 12.25 -38.00 3.05
N THR A 1020 13.50 -37.75 2.64
CA THR A 1020 14.43 -36.85 3.34
C THR A 1020 13.93 -35.41 3.34
N VAL A 1021 13.45 -34.93 2.18
CA VAL A 1021 12.90 -33.57 2.04
C VAL A 1021 11.60 -33.40 2.84
N SER A 1022 10.75 -34.43 2.92
CA SER A 1022 9.56 -34.44 3.80
C SER A 1022 9.93 -34.30 5.28
N VAL A 1023 10.94 -35.05 5.74
CA VAL A 1023 11.44 -34.97 7.13
C VAL A 1023 12.08 -33.62 7.42
N ILE A 1024 12.87 -33.07 6.48
CA ILE A 1024 13.44 -31.71 6.59
C ILE A 1024 12.33 -30.66 6.70
N ALA A 1025 11.27 -30.76 5.92
CA ALA A 1025 10.14 -29.83 5.99
C ALA A 1025 9.37 -29.96 7.33
N ALA A 1026 9.14 -31.17 7.83
CA ALA A 1026 8.47 -31.40 9.13
C ALA A 1026 9.29 -30.85 10.30
N LEU A 1027 10.59 -31.20 10.38
CA LEU A 1027 11.49 -30.69 11.41
C LEU A 1027 11.71 -29.17 11.26
N GLY A 1028 11.70 -28.66 10.03
CA GLY A 1028 11.70 -27.24 9.72
C GLY A 1028 10.48 -26.52 10.31
N GLY A 1029 9.27 -27.03 10.11
CA GLY A 1029 8.04 -26.47 10.67
C GLY A 1029 8.00 -26.49 12.20
N VAL A 1030 8.42 -27.60 12.81
CA VAL A 1030 8.54 -27.72 14.29
C VAL A 1030 9.58 -26.74 14.84
N GLY A 1031 10.77 -26.68 14.23
CA GLY A 1031 11.85 -25.77 14.64
C GLY A 1031 11.49 -24.29 14.45
N PHE A 1032 10.83 -23.96 13.35
CA PHE A 1032 10.30 -22.62 13.06
C PHE A 1032 9.31 -22.19 14.15
N TRP A 1033 8.28 -23.00 14.43
CA TRP A 1033 7.30 -22.68 15.47
C TRP A 1033 7.94 -22.53 16.85
N MET A 1034 8.82 -23.45 17.25
CA MET A 1034 9.54 -23.35 18.53
C MET A 1034 10.39 -22.08 18.64
N THR A 1035 10.94 -21.59 17.53
CA THR A 1035 11.75 -20.38 17.45
C THR A 1035 10.89 -19.10 17.53
N PHE A 1036 9.74 -19.05 16.86
CA PHE A 1036 8.96 -17.81 16.70
C PHE A 1036 7.67 -17.73 17.54
N ARG A 1037 7.30 -18.76 18.30
CA ARG A 1037 6.15 -18.75 19.25
C ARG A 1037 6.16 -17.66 20.33
N ASN A 1038 7.28 -16.94 20.50
CA ASN A 1038 7.35 -15.74 21.34
C ASN A 1038 6.98 -14.50 20.51
N ALA A 1039 7.60 -14.32 19.33
CA ALA A 1039 7.23 -13.26 18.38
C ALA A 1039 5.74 -13.32 17.99
N ASP A 1040 5.17 -14.53 17.84
CA ASP A 1040 3.73 -14.75 17.55
C ASP A 1040 2.79 -14.25 18.67
N LYS A 1041 3.27 -14.11 19.90
CA LYS A 1041 2.48 -13.60 21.05
C LYS A 1041 2.54 -12.08 21.19
N ASP A 1042 3.61 -11.48 20.69
CA ASP A 1042 3.82 -10.03 20.68
C ASP A 1042 3.61 -9.45 19.26
N GLU A 1043 3.03 -10.25 18.35
CA GLU A 1043 2.74 -9.94 16.95
C GLU A 1043 1.96 -8.63 16.79
N ASP A 1044 0.92 -8.44 17.60
CA ASP A 1044 0.09 -7.24 17.61
C ASP A 1044 0.87 -6.00 18.08
N LYS A 1045 1.76 -6.14 19.08
CA LYS A 1045 2.62 -5.05 19.55
C LYS A 1045 3.69 -4.69 18.53
N LEU A 1046 4.16 -5.66 17.75
CA LEU A 1046 5.09 -5.44 16.65
C LEU A 1046 4.42 -4.75 15.45
N ASN A 1047 3.10 -4.94 15.26
CA ASN A 1047 2.33 -4.20 14.26
C ASN A 1047 2.02 -2.78 14.75
N ASN A 1048 1.57 -2.64 16.00
CA ASN A 1048 1.23 -1.38 16.67
C ASN A 1048 2.45 -0.71 17.33
N LEU A 1049 3.63 -0.74 16.69
CA LEU A 1049 4.75 0.14 17.08
C LEU A 1049 4.50 1.54 16.51
N ASP A 1050 4.94 2.56 17.24
CA ASP A 1050 4.97 3.93 16.73
C ASP A 1050 5.88 4.02 15.49
N ALA A 1051 5.41 4.74 14.47
CA ALA A 1051 6.09 4.85 13.19
C ALA A 1051 7.18 5.93 13.25
N SER A 1052 8.37 5.63 12.70
CA SER A 1052 9.48 6.59 12.72
C SER A 1052 9.17 7.84 11.89
N LYS A 1053 9.58 9.00 12.40
CA LYS A 1053 9.62 10.29 11.68
C LYS A 1053 10.82 10.38 10.72
N PHE A 1054 11.72 9.40 10.72
CA PHE A 1054 12.90 9.36 9.85
C PHE A 1054 12.57 9.05 8.37
N GLU A 1055 12.03 10.04 7.66
CA GLU A 1055 11.99 10.09 6.20
C GLU A 1055 13.29 10.75 5.70
N GLY A 1056 14.18 9.95 5.09
CA GLY A 1056 15.61 10.30 4.97
C GLY A 1056 15.97 11.23 3.82
N ARG A 1057 15.10 12.19 3.52
CA ARG A 1057 15.36 13.39 2.71
C ARG A 1057 14.59 14.61 3.26
N GLY A 1058 14.49 14.71 4.59
CA GLY A 1058 14.27 15.99 5.26
C GLY A 1058 15.43 16.95 5.01
N THR A 1059 15.19 18.26 5.19
CA THR A 1059 16.10 19.37 4.84
C THR A 1059 17.42 19.44 5.62
N SER A 1060 17.65 18.56 6.60
CA SER A 1060 18.86 18.54 7.45
C SER A 1060 20.17 18.20 6.72
N ASP A 1061 20.12 17.68 5.49
CA ASP A 1061 21.32 17.52 4.65
C ASP A 1061 21.87 18.88 4.17
N GLU A 1062 21.08 19.97 4.14
CA GLU A 1062 21.59 21.33 3.87
C GLU A 1062 22.33 21.93 5.07
N GLU A 1063 21.85 21.69 6.30
CA GLU A 1063 22.52 22.10 7.53
C GLU A 1063 23.90 21.42 7.67
N SER A 1064 24.01 20.18 7.18
CA SER A 1064 25.30 19.45 7.08
C SER A 1064 26.26 20.05 6.04
N ALA A 1065 25.76 20.80 5.05
CA ALA A 1065 26.60 21.57 4.12
C ALA A 1065 27.09 22.88 4.76
N VAL A 1066 26.24 23.57 5.53
CA VAL A 1066 26.62 24.80 6.27
C VAL A 1066 27.79 24.53 7.23
N ILE A 1067 27.78 23.40 7.93
CA ILE A 1067 28.85 23.02 8.89
C ILE A 1067 30.22 22.76 8.22
N ASN A 1068 30.27 22.59 6.89
CA ASN A 1068 31.53 22.48 6.13
C ASN A 1068 31.83 23.73 5.27
N GLY A 1069 31.15 24.85 5.53
CA GLY A 1069 31.19 26.07 4.73
C GLY A 1069 32.27 27.10 5.09
N VAL A 1070 33.26 26.76 5.93
CA VAL A 1070 34.31 27.70 6.39
C VAL A 1070 35.71 27.10 6.16
N ASP A 1071 36.70 27.96 5.96
CA ASP A 1071 38.13 27.69 5.72
C ASP A 1071 38.56 27.16 4.34
N ARG A 1072 38.30 27.98 3.30
CA ARG A 1072 39.25 28.21 2.18
C ARG A 1072 39.29 29.67 1.75
N VAL A 1073 40.00 30.49 2.52
CA VAL A 1073 40.53 31.78 2.06
C VAL A 1073 41.67 31.51 1.08
N ASP A 1074 41.78 32.27 -0.01
CA ASP A 1074 42.95 32.22 -0.91
C ASP A 1074 44.08 33.13 -0.42
N ASP A 1075 45.27 33.05 -1.03
CA ASP A 1075 46.45 33.80 -0.58
C ASP A 1075 46.35 35.34 -0.78
N LYS A 1076 45.15 35.87 -1.07
CA LYS A 1076 44.88 37.31 -1.31
C LYS A 1076 43.65 37.86 -0.56
N GLY A 1077 42.75 37.01 -0.08
CA GLY A 1077 41.74 37.40 0.91
C GLY A 1077 40.55 38.21 0.38
N GLU A 1078 40.10 37.95 -0.84
CA GLU A 1078 38.83 38.49 -1.36
C GLU A 1078 37.71 37.43 -1.29
N GLU A 1079 36.59 37.75 -0.62
CA GLU A 1079 35.40 36.89 -0.62
C GLU A 1079 34.70 36.94 -1.99
N LYS A 1080 34.30 35.76 -2.50
CA LYS A 1080 33.63 35.66 -3.80
C LYS A 1080 32.37 34.81 -3.73
N TRP A 1081 31.22 35.48 -3.78
CA TRP A 1081 29.91 34.85 -3.86
C TRP A 1081 29.76 34.08 -5.19
N VAL A 1082 29.38 32.80 -5.10
CA VAL A 1082 29.07 31.95 -6.26
C VAL A 1082 27.61 31.51 -6.15
N ASP A 1083 26.78 31.90 -7.11
CA ASP A 1083 25.36 31.55 -7.13
C ASP A 1083 25.17 30.06 -7.49
N VAL A 1084 24.74 29.28 -6.50
CA VAL A 1084 24.56 27.82 -6.57
C VAL A 1084 23.54 27.41 -7.64
N LYS A 1085 22.60 28.28 -8.03
CA LYS A 1085 21.50 27.95 -8.96
C LYS A 1085 21.93 27.68 -10.41
N THR A 1086 23.22 27.79 -10.74
CA THR A 1086 23.73 27.58 -12.11
C THR A 1086 24.38 26.19 -12.31
N ALA A 1087 24.62 25.41 -11.26
CA ALA A 1087 25.40 24.16 -11.36
C ALA A 1087 24.63 22.93 -11.89
N GLU A 1088 23.32 22.83 -11.63
CA GLU A 1088 22.54 21.59 -11.91
C GLU A 1088 22.21 21.33 -13.39
N LYS A 1089 22.56 22.23 -14.32
CA LYS A 1089 22.21 22.09 -15.76
C LYS A 1089 23.30 21.48 -16.65
N THR A 1090 24.37 20.94 -16.06
CA THR A 1090 25.53 20.45 -16.84
C THR A 1090 26.02 19.06 -16.41
N ALA A 1091 25.10 18.19 -15.96
CA ALA A 1091 25.41 16.81 -15.55
C ALA A 1091 24.25 15.81 -15.75
N LEU A 1092 23.67 15.77 -16.97
CA LEU A 1092 22.72 14.73 -17.41
C LEU A 1092 22.90 14.43 -18.92
#